data_AF-A0A942SN87-F1
#
_entry.id   AF-A0A942SN87-F1
#
_cell.length_a   1.000
_cell.length_b   1.000
_cell.length_c   1.000
_cell.angle_alpha   90.00
_cell.angle_beta   90.00
_cell.angle_gamma   90.00
#
_symmetry.space_group_name_H-M   'P 1'
#
loop_
_entity.id
_entity.type
_entity.pdbx_description
1 polymer ?
#
loop_
_entity_poly.entity_id
_entity_poly.type
_entity_poly.pdbx_seq_one_letter_code
_entity_poly.pdbx_strand_id
1 'polypeptide(L)'
;MDKRTLLLVFSFTLILLFINQYFQQQNDESVRIWHQQQTAKKQEKVANLEALLQKHQNSTSELPVVSLFQQEGGKEFLSHGLLFEPFILALSWNKEAAPAEIYASPSPTDSPKKFHLTFQQKGEEGLLVYQEAAEQPLPIPRFPEFGTYDLQLVTPLATQSPSYLTQLGNYTDGHFSLPQEELTKLKKQLDEHYTPPPTLMNTAIVLFKREGQAYPVAIYRKNSPALTYLSEMPDLSTQMIAPQSSAQQAAQEELFYVLETPYQQLVFSNYGGALAEINLPVQSKQNPKSVVKEIEFDREMVAHHPNNAYFPAHPYFTPAEGKDSQNFQYHTQGQLGGYYPLLRRDLFPSGNQKIVRISPVHYAFNLISEYPEISHLVYTVKHFDHNSITFEANQGFRRITKTYTLEENEKNAPYCFNATIKIEGDSRGLWVTSGVPEVEIISGSPAPALKYRITRKGKSEVVSISPPSDATTVTSIFPDWICNSNGFLGTILDPLTEIDPGLRVDHVSGIEVPSRLTVLGQQTDRFKAQDLPGYMTLLPLKSSGGTATFRMFAGPFASKVLKTVDTTFSNPETGYNPDYIACQSFHGWFSFISEPFAKFLFILMQFFYAVTGSWAFSIVLLTVALRIMLYPLNAWSTKSMLRLQQIAPEVKAIQERYKKDPKKAQLEVMNLYKERGVNPVSGCLPLLIQMPFLIGMFDLLKSTFELRGASFIPGWIDNLTAPDVLFSWATPIPLIGNQFHLLPILLGAVMWMQQRFMSSAPKDANQMTEQERQQRVMGNMMAVVFTVMFYQFPSGLNIYWLSSMLLGMLQQGWTSRKMKKETAKILAAPLPPKVKKETKK
;
A
#
# COMPACT_ATOMS: atom_id res chain seq x y z
N MET A 1 -48.37 -16.14 33.84
CA MET A 1 -46.90 -16.10 33.93
C MET A 1 -46.52 -16.42 35.37
N ASP A 2 -45.65 -17.41 35.62
CA ASP A 2 -45.33 -17.86 36.99
C ASP A 2 -44.56 -16.76 37.76
N LYS A 3 -44.73 -16.69 39.10
CA LYS A 3 -44.16 -15.62 39.95
C LYS A 3 -42.64 -15.50 39.80
N ARG A 4 -41.96 -16.61 39.52
CA ARG A 4 -40.50 -16.66 39.28
C ARG A 4 -40.11 -16.02 37.95
N THR A 5 -40.91 -16.20 36.90
CA THR A 5 -40.69 -15.57 35.59
C THR A 5 -40.94 -14.07 35.67
N LEU A 6 -41.94 -13.63 36.42
CA LEU A 6 -42.24 -12.22 36.62
C LEU A 6 -41.12 -11.50 37.39
N LEU A 7 -40.54 -12.15 38.40
CA LEU A 7 -39.44 -11.61 39.20
C LEU A 7 -38.11 -11.55 38.43
N LEU A 8 -37.87 -12.51 37.54
CA LEU A 8 -36.72 -12.52 36.62
C LEU A 8 -36.84 -11.44 35.55
N VAL A 9 -38.01 -11.29 34.92
CA VAL A 9 -38.26 -10.21 33.96
C VAL A 9 -38.16 -8.86 34.65
N PHE A 10 -38.73 -8.68 35.84
CA PHE A 10 -38.63 -7.41 36.57
C PHE A 10 -37.19 -7.06 36.98
N SER A 11 -36.40 -8.04 37.47
CA SER A 11 -34.97 -7.83 37.76
C SER A 11 -34.17 -7.49 36.51
N PHE A 12 -34.43 -8.20 35.39
CA PHE A 12 -33.72 -7.95 34.13
C PHE A 12 -34.04 -6.58 33.56
N THR A 13 -35.31 -6.15 33.62
CA THR A 13 -35.72 -4.81 33.21
C THR A 13 -35.13 -3.72 34.12
N LEU A 14 -35.08 -3.94 35.44
CA LEU A 14 -34.46 -3.00 36.38
C LEU A 14 -32.95 -2.85 36.12
N ILE A 15 -32.25 -3.95 35.87
CA ILE A 15 -30.82 -3.97 35.52
C ILE A 15 -30.58 -3.22 34.20
N LEU A 16 -31.40 -3.47 33.17
CA LEU A 16 -31.29 -2.75 31.90
C LEU A 16 -31.58 -1.25 32.06
N LEU A 17 -32.49 -0.87 32.95
CA LEU A 17 -32.83 0.52 33.23
C LEU A 17 -31.67 1.23 33.97
N PHE A 18 -31.03 0.57 34.93
CA PHE A 18 -29.82 1.07 35.60
C PHE A 18 -28.62 1.16 34.66
N ILE A 19 -28.42 0.19 33.76
CA ILE A 19 -27.37 0.23 32.74
C ILE A 19 -27.59 1.40 31.78
N ASN A 20 -28.84 1.59 31.30
CA ASN A 20 -29.18 2.72 30.43
C ASN A 20 -29.00 4.08 31.12
N GLN A 21 -29.40 4.19 32.39
CA GLN A 21 -29.25 5.40 33.18
C GLN A 21 -27.76 5.72 33.48
N TYR A 22 -26.94 4.68 33.74
CA TYR A 22 -25.49 4.82 33.90
C TYR A 22 -24.82 5.31 32.60
N PHE A 23 -25.19 4.74 31.45
CA PHE A 23 -24.66 5.20 30.15
C PHE A 23 -25.13 6.61 29.78
N GLN A 24 -26.37 6.99 30.11
CA GLN A 24 -26.82 8.37 29.90
C GLN A 24 -26.07 9.36 30.81
N GLN A 25 -25.83 9.01 32.07
CA GLN A 25 -25.10 9.88 33.00
C GLN A 25 -23.63 10.06 32.60
N GLN A 26 -22.98 9.00 32.12
CA GLN A 26 -21.62 9.07 31.53
C GLN A 26 -21.60 9.94 30.26
N ASN A 27 -22.62 9.84 29.42
CA ASN A 27 -22.72 10.65 28.21
C ASN A 27 -22.90 12.14 28.53
N ASP A 28 -23.78 12.48 29.49
CA ASP A 28 -23.98 13.87 29.93
C ASP A 28 -22.74 14.48 30.59
N GLU A 29 -21.97 13.68 31.34
CA GLU A 29 -20.71 14.10 31.95
C GLU A 29 -19.64 14.35 30.87
N SER A 30 -19.54 13.46 29.87
CA SER A 30 -18.62 13.64 28.74
C SER A 30 -18.95 14.88 27.90
N VAL A 31 -20.23 15.18 27.68
CA VAL A 31 -20.70 16.38 26.97
C VAL A 31 -20.38 17.65 27.77
N ARG A 32 -20.54 17.64 29.11
CA ARG A 32 -20.14 18.76 29.96
C ARG A 32 -18.63 19.02 29.92
N ILE A 33 -17.81 17.96 30.02
CA ILE A 33 -16.35 18.06 29.91
C ILE A 33 -15.95 18.60 28.54
N TRP A 34 -16.59 18.13 27.48
CA TRP A 34 -16.38 18.62 26.12
C TRP A 34 -16.71 20.11 26.00
N HIS A 35 -17.86 20.57 26.51
CA HIS A 35 -18.21 21.99 26.52
C HIS A 35 -17.23 22.84 27.34
N GLN A 36 -16.78 22.36 28.50
CA GLN A 36 -15.77 23.04 29.32
C GLN A 36 -14.44 23.18 28.57
N GLN A 37 -13.99 22.12 27.88
CA GLN A 37 -12.77 22.16 27.06
C GLN A 37 -12.90 23.12 25.88
N GLN A 38 -14.06 23.20 25.23
CA GLN A 38 -14.28 24.15 24.13
C GLN A 38 -14.25 25.60 24.62
N THR A 39 -14.84 25.91 25.78
CA THR A 39 -14.79 27.25 26.37
C THR A 39 -13.36 27.63 26.78
N ALA A 40 -12.60 26.71 27.37
CA ALA A 40 -11.20 26.93 27.74
C ALA A 40 -10.32 27.22 26.51
N LYS A 41 -10.50 26.46 25.42
CA LYS A 41 -9.79 26.70 24.14
C LYS A 41 -10.09 28.08 23.55
N LYS A 42 -11.34 28.53 23.64
CA LYS A 42 -11.72 29.88 23.18
C LYS A 42 -11.07 30.98 24.02
N GLN A 43 -11.00 30.80 25.34
CA GLN A 43 -10.35 31.73 26.25
C GLN A 43 -8.83 31.81 26.01
N GLU A 44 -8.17 30.67 25.83
CA GLU A 44 -6.74 30.61 25.49
C GLU A 44 -6.44 31.29 24.14
N LYS A 45 -7.31 31.07 23.14
CA LYS A 45 -7.18 31.73 21.83
C LYS A 45 -7.35 33.26 21.94
N VAL A 46 -8.27 33.74 22.78
CA VAL A 46 -8.42 35.18 23.07
C VAL A 46 -7.15 35.73 23.72
N ALA A 47 -6.60 35.06 24.75
CA ALA A 47 -5.37 35.49 25.42
C ALA A 47 -4.16 35.56 24.46
N ASN A 48 -4.04 34.57 23.56
CA ASN A 48 -2.98 34.55 22.55
C ASN A 48 -3.12 35.69 21.53
N LEU A 49 -4.34 35.98 21.08
CA LEU A 49 -4.61 37.09 20.17
C LEU A 49 -4.35 38.46 20.85
N GLU A 50 -4.73 38.61 22.11
CA GLU A 50 -4.44 39.82 22.90
C GLU A 50 -2.93 40.04 23.10
N ALA A 51 -2.19 38.98 23.46
CA ALA A 51 -0.75 39.03 23.61
C ALA A 51 -0.04 39.37 22.28
N LEU A 52 -0.53 38.83 21.16
CA LEU A 52 -0.02 39.12 19.82
C LEU A 52 -0.22 40.59 19.43
N LEU A 53 -1.41 41.13 19.69
CA LEU A 53 -1.72 42.55 19.42
C LEU A 53 -0.90 43.49 20.31
N GLN A 54 -0.71 43.15 21.60
CA GLN A 54 0.08 43.94 22.54
C GLN A 54 1.58 43.95 22.19
N LYS A 55 2.13 42.81 21.75
CA LYS A 55 3.51 42.70 21.26
C LYS A 55 3.76 43.62 20.06
N HIS A 56 2.77 43.77 19.18
CA HIS A 56 2.92 44.52 17.94
C HIS A 56 2.70 46.03 18.10
N GLN A 57 1.83 46.47 19.04
CA GLN A 57 1.72 47.89 19.41
C GLN A 57 3.05 48.49 19.91
N ASN A 58 3.93 47.65 20.48
CA ASN A 58 5.27 48.05 20.92
C ASN A 58 6.34 48.02 19.80
N SER A 59 5.99 47.55 18.59
CA SER A 59 6.90 47.35 17.44
C SER A 59 6.79 48.45 16.37
N THR A 60 6.04 49.53 16.60
CA THR A 60 5.78 50.60 15.63
C THR A 60 7.00 51.51 15.44
N SER A 61 7.99 51.01 14.70
CA SER A 61 9.11 51.80 14.15
C SER A 61 8.62 52.69 13.01
N GLU A 62 9.10 53.95 12.97
CA GLU A 62 8.72 55.08 12.10
C GLU A 62 8.33 54.69 10.65
N LEU A 63 7.04 54.81 10.32
CA LEU A 63 6.57 54.70 8.94
C LEU A 63 6.93 55.98 8.16
N PRO A 64 7.40 55.89 6.90
CA PRO A 64 7.86 57.03 6.10
C PRO A 64 6.66 57.81 5.51
N VAL A 65 5.82 58.40 6.36
CA VAL A 65 4.65 59.18 5.94
C VAL A 65 5.06 60.60 5.61
N VAL A 66 4.71 61.08 4.43
CA VAL A 66 5.02 62.42 3.92
C VAL A 66 3.76 63.17 3.52
N SER A 67 3.77 64.50 3.68
CA SER A 67 2.69 65.37 3.21
C SER A 67 2.88 65.73 1.73
N LEU A 68 1.80 65.71 0.96
CA LEU A 68 1.79 65.96 -0.48
C LEU A 68 1.17 67.34 -0.77
N PHE A 69 1.82 68.12 -1.63
CA PHE A 69 1.41 69.48 -1.98
C PHE A 69 1.30 69.68 -3.50
N GLN A 70 0.42 70.57 -3.93
CA GLN A 70 0.22 70.90 -5.35
C GLN A 70 1.35 71.77 -5.92
N GLN A 71 2.02 72.57 -5.08
CA GLN A 71 3.01 73.56 -5.49
C GLN A 71 4.28 73.47 -4.63
N GLU A 72 5.44 73.79 -5.23
CA GLU A 72 6.78 73.71 -4.64
C GLU A 72 6.91 74.46 -3.29
N GLY A 73 6.12 75.52 -3.09
CA GLY A 73 6.12 76.31 -1.85
C GLY A 73 5.26 75.75 -0.70
N GLY A 74 4.68 74.55 -0.82
CA GLY A 74 3.87 73.93 0.24
C GLY A 74 2.53 74.63 0.53
N LYS A 75 2.06 75.52 -0.36
CA LYS A 75 0.92 76.41 -0.12
C LYS A 75 -0.46 75.75 -0.25
N GLU A 76 -0.53 74.57 -0.84
CA GLU A 76 -1.79 73.86 -1.09
C GLU A 76 -1.61 72.37 -0.77
N PHE A 77 -2.04 71.98 0.43
CA PHE A 77 -1.98 70.60 0.93
C PHE A 77 -3.04 69.74 0.24
N LEU A 78 -2.63 68.56 -0.23
CA LEU A 78 -3.49 67.61 -0.93
C LEU A 78 -3.89 66.44 -0.02
N SER A 79 -2.88 65.66 0.42
CA SER A 79 -3.07 64.43 1.20
C SER A 79 -1.72 63.99 1.80
N HIS A 80 -1.71 62.83 2.45
CA HIS A 80 -0.51 62.13 2.87
C HIS A 80 -0.23 60.92 1.98
N GLY A 81 1.05 60.58 1.85
CA GLY A 81 1.53 59.39 1.14
C GLY A 81 2.62 58.67 1.90
N LEU A 82 2.97 57.47 1.44
CA LEU A 82 4.10 56.69 1.91
C LEU A 82 5.28 56.87 0.96
N LEU A 83 6.42 57.35 1.48
CA LEU A 83 7.64 57.56 0.73
C LEU A 83 8.50 56.29 0.73
N PHE A 84 8.75 55.77 -0.46
CA PHE A 84 9.69 54.68 -0.74
C PHE A 84 10.62 55.15 -1.86
N GLU A 85 11.62 55.98 -1.57
CA GLU A 85 12.46 56.64 -2.59
C GLU A 85 12.87 55.67 -3.72
N PRO A 86 12.64 56.00 -5.01
CA PRO A 86 12.13 57.28 -5.55
C PRO A 86 10.59 57.38 -5.73
N PHE A 87 9.80 56.52 -5.08
CA PHE A 87 8.34 56.42 -5.24
C PHE A 87 7.56 57.01 -4.06
N ILE A 88 6.36 57.52 -4.35
CA ILE A 88 5.34 57.86 -3.36
C ILE A 88 4.06 57.10 -3.67
N LEU A 89 3.54 56.37 -2.68
CA LEU A 89 2.24 55.70 -2.77
C LEU A 89 1.20 56.48 -1.96
N ALA A 90 0.09 56.84 -2.57
CA ALA A 90 -1.02 57.54 -1.92
C ALA A 90 -2.37 56.94 -2.29
N LEU A 91 -3.41 57.26 -1.52
CA LEU A 91 -4.80 56.93 -1.84
C LEU A 91 -5.49 58.18 -2.39
N SER A 92 -6.34 58.02 -3.40
CA SER A 92 -7.07 59.13 -4.02
C SER A 92 -7.90 59.89 -2.99
N TRP A 93 -7.72 61.21 -2.93
CA TRP A 93 -8.37 62.12 -1.97
C TRP A 93 -9.61 62.81 -2.53
N ASN A 94 -9.88 62.70 -3.84
CA ASN A 94 -11.11 63.19 -4.48
C ASN A 94 -11.56 62.25 -5.63
N LYS A 95 -12.69 62.57 -6.27
CA LYS A 95 -13.24 61.83 -7.44
C LYS A 95 -12.67 62.32 -8.78
N GLU A 96 -11.87 63.37 -8.77
CA GLU A 96 -11.33 64.00 -9.97
C GLU A 96 -10.00 63.35 -10.38
N ALA A 97 -9.47 63.70 -11.55
CA ALA A 97 -8.18 63.20 -11.99
C ALA A 97 -7.07 63.69 -11.03
N ALA A 98 -6.15 62.79 -10.65
CA ALA A 98 -5.07 63.15 -9.75
C ALA A 98 -4.12 64.16 -10.45
N PRO A 99 -3.52 65.11 -9.70
CA PRO A 99 -2.54 66.03 -10.26
C PRO A 99 -1.42 65.31 -11.00
N ALA A 100 -1.01 65.81 -12.17
CA ALA A 100 0.10 65.22 -12.92
C ALA A 100 1.45 65.36 -12.19
N GLU A 101 1.56 66.36 -11.30
CA GLU A 101 2.77 66.69 -10.56
C GLU A 101 2.41 67.05 -9.12
N ILE A 102 3.21 66.57 -8.17
CA ILE A 102 3.11 66.90 -6.75
C ILE A 102 4.49 67.20 -6.16
N TYR A 103 4.49 67.87 -5.00
CA TYR A 103 5.70 68.17 -4.23
C TYR A 103 5.60 67.52 -2.85
N ALA A 104 6.65 66.83 -2.42
CA ALA A 104 6.73 66.21 -1.10
C ALA A 104 8.13 66.41 -0.52
N SER A 105 8.22 66.57 0.80
CA SER A 105 9.51 66.68 1.49
C SER A 105 9.80 65.40 2.30
N PRO A 106 10.92 64.68 2.03
CA PRO A 106 11.32 63.48 2.75
C PRO A 106 11.59 63.70 4.25
N SER A 107 11.95 64.92 4.63
CA SER A 107 12.24 65.34 6.00
C SER A 107 11.80 66.80 6.18
N PRO A 108 11.34 67.24 7.37
CA PRO A 108 10.95 68.63 7.61
C PRO A 108 12.03 69.68 7.25
N THR A 109 13.29 69.26 7.13
CA THR A 109 14.45 70.09 6.82
C THR A 109 14.83 70.12 5.33
N ASP A 110 14.26 69.24 4.50
CA ASP A 110 14.62 69.12 3.09
C ASP A 110 13.77 70.01 2.18
N SER A 111 14.36 70.50 1.08
CA SER A 111 13.62 71.19 0.04
C SER A 111 12.61 70.24 -0.62
N PRO A 112 11.35 70.67 -0.87
CA PRO A 112 10.36 69.82 -1.51
C PRO A 112 10.86 69.27 -2.85
N LYS A 113 10.86 67.95 -2.99
CA LYS A 113 11.17 67.26 -4.24
C LYS A 113 9.92 67.16 -5.10
N LYS A 114 10.09 67.23 -6.42
CA LYS A 114 9.01 67.10 -7.40
C LYS A 114 8.82 65.65 -7.79
N PHE A 115 7.57 65.18 -7.82
CA PHE A 115 7.21 63.83 -8.27
C PHE A 115 6.11 63.90 -9.35
N HIS A 116 6.19 63.01 -10.33
CA HIS A 116 5.26 62.90 -11.46
C HIS A 116 4.34 61.68 -11.30
N LEU A 117 3.07 61.81 -11.67
CA LEU A 117 2.10 60.71 -11.61
C LEU A 117 2.45 59.65 -12.67
N THR A 118 2.68 58.41 -12.24
CA THR A 118 3.01 57.28 -13.13
C THR A 118 1.89 56.23 -13.18
N PHE A 119 1.05 56.15 -12.14
CA PHE A 119 -0.08 55.23 -12.12
C PHE A 119 -1.26 55.80 -11.33
N GLN A 120 -2.46 55.64 -11.87
CA GLN A 120 -3.72 55.98 -11.20
C GLN A 120 -4.75 54.88 -11.39
N GLN A 121 -5.17 54.27 -10.28
CA GLN A 121 -6.31 53.35 -10.27
C GLN A 121 -7.63 54.12 -10.27
N LYS A 122 -8.57 53.75 -11.17
CA LYS A 122 -9.91 54.35 -11.22
C LYS A 122 -10.75 53.94 -10.00
N GLY A 123 -11.42 54.91 -9.35
CA GLY A 123 -12.36 54.71 -8.25
C GLY A 123 -12.07 55.58 -7.01
N GLU A 124 -13.04 55.69 -6.09
CA GLU A 124 -12.79 56.30 -4.77
C GLU A 124 -11.71 55.51 -4.02
N GLU A 125 -10.80 56.21 -3.33
CA GLU A 125 -9.66 55.60 -2.61
C GLU A 125 -8.76 54.71 -3.49
N GLY A 126 -8.71 54.97 -4.81
CA GLY A 126 -7.81 54.28 -5.73
C GLY A 126 -6.34 54.56 -5.42
N LEU A 127 -5.46 53.59 -5.69
CA LEU A 127 -4.02 53.76 -5.55
C LEU A 127 -3.48 54.78 -6.55
N LEU A 128 -2.66 55.70 -6.05
CA LEU A 128 -1.86 56.66 -6.81
C LEU A 128 -0.38 56.35 -6.58
N VAL A 129 0.41 56.30 -7.67
CA VAL A 129 1.88 56.16 -7.60
C VAL A 129 2.52 57.35 -8.30
N TYR A 130 3.40 58.03 -7.57
CA TYR A 130 4.20 59.14 -8.07
C TYR A 130 5.69 58.81 -8.03
N GLN A 131 6.48 59.38 -8.94
CA GLN A 131 7.91 59.08 -9.08
C GLN A 131 8.75 60.34 -9.39
N GLU A 132 9.96 60.45 -8.84
CA GLU A 132 10.82 61.65 -8.92
C GLU A 132 11.38 61.94 -10.34
N ALA A 133 12.07 61.00 -11.00
CA ALA A 133 12.52 61.10 -12.40
C ALA A 133 12.98 59.73 -12.96
N ALA A 134 12.78 59.53 -14.28
CA ALA A 134 12.94 58.27 -15.06
C ALA A 134 11.89 57.19 -14.73
N GLU A 135 11.20 56.63 -15.74
CA GLU A 135 10.27 55.51 -15.55
C GLU A 135 11.02 54.26 -15.05
N GLN A 136 11.09 54.08 -13.74
CA GLN A 136 11.64 52.88 -13.13
C GLN A 136 10.47 52.05 -12.59
N PRO A 137 10.51 50.73 -12.76
CA PRO A 137 9.47 49.87 -12.23
C PRO A 137 9.50 49.88 -10.69
N LEU A 138 8.32 49.90 -10.06
CA LEU A 138 8.20 49.85 -8.61
C LEU A 138 8.81 48.53 -8.09
N PRO A 139 9.82 48.56 -7.20
CA PRO A 139 10.42 47.36 -6.67
C PRO A 139 9.46 46.68 -5.69
N ILE A 140 9.01 45.47 -6.03
CA ILE A 140 8.10 44.68 -5.19
C ILE A 140 8.84 43.39 -4.81
N PRO A 141 8.96 43.04 -3.51
CA PRO A 141 9.52 41.75 -3.13
C PRO A 141 8.55 40.63 -3.54
N ARG A 142 9.07 39.44 -3.89
CA ARG A 142 8.21 38.26 -4.00
C ARG A 142 7.59 37.99 -2.63
N PHE A 143 6.33 38.38 -2.45
CA PHE A 143 5.57 38.10 -1.24
C PHE A 143 5.30 36.59 -1.21
N PRO A 144 5.79 35.85 -0.20
CA PRO A 144 5.71 34.40 -0.23
C PRO A 144 4.25 33.93 -0.13
N GLU A 145 3.82 33.03 -1.01
CA GLU A 145 2.47 32.43 -0.99
C GLU A 145 2.22 31.56 0.25
N PHE A 146 3.28 31.23 1.01
CA PHE A 146 3.27 30.31 2.14
C PHE A 146 4.13 30.83 3.30
N GLY A 147 3.75 30.48 4.52
CA GLY A 147 4.32 31.00 5.77
C GLY A 147 3.39 31.97 6.50
N THR A 148 3.72 32.26 7.76
CA THR A 148 2.99 33.23 8.58
C THR A 148 3.78 34.54 8.61
N TYR A 149 3.18 35.59 8.06
CA TYR A 149 3.77 36.92 8.01
C TYR A 149 2.86 37.94 8.69
N ASP A 150 3.46 38.73 9.56
CA ASP A 150 2.85 39.94 10.09
C ASP A 150 2.87 41.01 9.00
N LEU A 151 1.68 41.45 8.60
CA LEU A 151 1.47 42.52 7.64
C LEU A 151 1.05 43.78 8.36
N GLN A 152 1.59 44.92 7.94
CA GLN A 152 1.19 46.21 8.47
C GLN A 152 0.28 46.91 7.46
N LEU A 153 -0.97 47.14 7.86
CA LEU A 153 -1.93 47.88 7.05
C LEU A 153 -1.85 49.35 7.44
N VAL A 154 -1.66 50.22 6.46
CA VAL A 154 -1.51 51.66 6.66
C VAL A 154 -2.53 52.41 5.82
N THR A 155 -3.34 53.23 6.47
CA THR A 155 -4.24 54.18 5.80
C THR A 155 -3.78 55.61 6.13
N PRO A 156 -3.15 56.33 5.18
CA PRO A 156 -2.87 57.75 5.33
C PRO A 156 -4.17 58.55 5.45
N LEU A 157 -4.23 59.51 6.38
CA LEU A 157 -5.42 60.34 6.59
C LEU A 157 -5.22 61.72 5.94
N ALA A 158 -6.26 62.23 5.27
CA ALA A 158 -6.28 63.58 4.70
C ALA A 158 -6.56 64.66 5.76
N THR A 159 -5.70 64.75 6.77
CA THR A 159 -5.76 65.76 7.85
C THR A 159 -4.62 66.77 7.73
N GLN A 160 -4.73 67.95 8.34
CA GLN A 160 -3.66 68.97 8.29
C GLN A 160 -2.36 68.57 9.02
N SER A 161 -2.43 67.60 9.94
CA SER A 161 -1.25 66.97 10.57
C SER A 161 -0.98 65.60 9.93
N PRO A 162 0.29 65.16 9.81
CA PRO A 162 0.61 63.79 9.38
C PRO A 162 -0.01 62.81 10.35
N SER A 163 -1.09 62.15 9.90
CA SER A 163 -1.77 61.14 10.68
C SER A 163 -2.13 59.96 9.78
N TYR A 164 -2.03 58.77 10.35
CA TYR A 164 -2.25 57.51 9.67
C TYR A 164 -2.87 56.52 10.66
N LEU A 165 -3.70 55.62 10.14
CA LEU A 165 -4.19 54.48 10.91
C LEU A 165 -3.35 53.25 10.56
N THR A 166 -2.86 52.55 11.58
CA THR A 166 -2.17 51.27 11.42
C THR A 166 -2.97 50.13 12.03
N GLN A 167 -3.05 49.01 11.32
CA GLN A 167 -3.60 47.76 11.86
C GLN A 167 -2.72 46.57 11.47
N LEU A 168 -2.66 45.57 12.34
CA LEU A 168 -2.00 44.31 12.05
C LEU A 168 -2.91 43.41 11.20
N GLY A 169 -2.37 42.94 10.09
CA GLY A 169 -2.89 41.82 9.33
C GLY A 169 -2.01 40.59 9.54
N ASN A 170 -2.60 39.42 9.52
CA ASN A 170 -1.87 38.16 9.50
C ASN A 170 -2.11 37.52 8.13
N TYR A 171 -1.03 37.25 7.42
CA TYR A 171 -1.05 36.42 6.23
C TYR A 171 -0.49 35.04 6.56
N THR A 172 -1.33 34.03 6.51
CA THR A 172 -0.93 32.63 6.70
C THR A 172 -1.34 31.84 5.48
N ASP A 173 -0.36 31.32 4.74
CA ASP A 173 -0.57 30.35 3.66
C ASP A 173 -1.64 30.76 2.63
N GLY A 174 -1.52 31.97 2.07
CA GLY A 174 -2.47 32.48 1.07
C GLY A 174 -3.68 33.21 1.65
N HIS A 175 -3.92 33.11 2.97
CA HIS A 175 -5.06 33.70 3.62
C HIS A 175 -4.69 34.94 4.41
N PHE A 176 -5.24 36.08 3.98
CA PHE A 176 -5.21 37.31 4.75
C PHE A 176 -6.31 37.31 5.81
N SER A 177 -5.95 37.61 7.05
CA SER A 177 -6.86 37.72 8.18
C SER A 177 -6.53 38.96 9.01
N LEU A 178 -7.54 39.50 9.69
CA LEU A 178 -7.38 40.59 10.63
C LEU A 178 -7.55 40.03 12.06
N PRO A 179 -6.45 39.80 12.81
CA PRO A 179 -6.51 39.30 14.20
C PRO A 179 -7.47 40.10 15.09
N GLN A 180 -7.61 41.42 14.84
CA GLN A 180 -8.53 42.30 15.55
C GLN A 180 -10.03 41.94 15.33
N GLU A 181 -10.40 41.53 14.11
CA GLU A 181 -11.76 41.11 13.78
C GLU A 181 -12.06 39.73 14.37
N GLU A 182 -11.09 38.82 14.33
CA GLU A 182 -11.22 37.49 14.92
C GLU A 182 -11.36 37.56 16.45
N LEU A 183 -10.55 38.40 17.10
CA LEU A 183 -10.67 38.70 18.52
C LEU A 183 -12.05 39.26 18.88
N THR A 184 -12.57 40.18 18.07
CA THR A 184 -13.91 40.76 18.27
C THR A 184 -15.01 39.71 18.16
N LYS A 185 -14.93 38.80 17.18
CA LYS A 185 -15.89 37.70 17.03
C LYS A 185 -15.83 36.74 18.21
N LEU A 186 -14.62 36.36 18.65
CA LEU A 186 -14.42 35.44 19.78
C LEU A 186 -14.91 36.04 21.10
N LYS A 187 -14.62 37.33 21.35
CA LYS A 187 -15.12 38.04 22.54
C LYS A 187 -16.64 38.15 22.55
N LYS A 188 -17.27 38.45 21.41
CA LYS A 188 -18.75 38.47 21.29
C LYS A 188 -19.40 37.10 21.54
N GLN A 189 -18.70 36.01 21.21
CA GLN A 189 -19.16 34.64 21.52
C GLN A 189 -18.96 34.23 22.98
N LEU A 190 -18.04 34.88 23.69
CA LEU A 190 -17.75 34.64 25.12
C LEU A 190 -18.54 35.58 26.04
N ASP A 191 -18.84 36.80 25.57
CA ASP A 191 -19.63 37.82 26.26
C ASP A 191 -20.46 38.60 25.22
N GLU A 192 -21.78 38.51 25.32
CA GLU A 192 -22.72 39.15 24.40
C GLU A 192 -22.66 40.70 24.45
N HIS A 193 -22.06 41.30 25.49
CA HIS A 193 -22.03 42.76 25.71
C HIS A 193 -20.72 43.44 25.23
N TYR A 194 -19.83 42.73 24.54
CA TYR A 194 -18.56 43.29 24.08
C TYR A 194 -18.70 44.37 22.98
N THR A 195 -18.12 45.56 23.22
CA THR A 195 -18.04 46.66 22.23
C THR A 195 -16.66 46.72 21.56
N PRO A 196 -16.57 46.66 20.22
CA PRO A 196 -15.27 46.66 19.51
C PRO A 196 -14.61 48.04 19.43
N PRO A 197 -13.27 48.11 19.34
CA PRO A 197 -12.53 49.36 19.09
C PRO A 197 -12.74 49.90 17.66
N PRO A 198 -12.39 51.17 17.38
CA PRO A 198 -12.53 51.79 16.05
C PRO A 198 -11.77 51.00 14.97
N THR A 199 -12.42 50.78 13.83
CA THR A 199 -11.95 49.92 12.72
C THR A 199 -11.33 50.73 11.57
N LEU A 200 -10.44 50.10 10.79
CA LEU A 200 -9.88 50.61 9.53
C LEU A 200 -10.94 51.29 8.63
N MET A 201 -10.50 52.32 7.88
CA MET A 201 -11.25 52.85 6.72
C MET A 201 -11.40 51.77 5.63
N ASN A 202 -12.20 52.07 4.61
CA ASN A 202 -12.56 51.12 3.56
C ASN A 202 -11.36 50.57 2.76
N THR A 203 -10.24 51.32 2.68
CA THR A 203 -9.03 50.93 1.92
C THR A 203 -7.74 51.17 2.72
N ALA A 204 -6.76 50.26 2.58
CA ALA A 204 -5.44 50.39 3.20
C ALA A 204 -4.31 49.87 2.30
N ILE A 205 -3.12 50.46 2.42
CA ILE A 205 -1.89 49.98 1.78
C ILE A 205 -1.26 48.92 2.69
N VAL A 206 -0.95 47.75 2.14
CA VAL A 206 -0.38 46.61 2.87
C VAL A 206 1.13 46.61 2.71
N LEU A 207 1.83 46.66 3.85
CA LEU A 207 3.28 46.64 3.94
C LEU A 207 3.77 45.29 4.48
N PHE A 208 4.82 44.76 3.86
CA PHE A 208 5.54 43.58 4.28
C PHE A 208 6.95 43.96 4.73
N LYS A 209 7.34 43.58 5.94
CA LYS A 209 8.66 43.90 6.51
C LYS A 209 9.65 42.77 6.21
N ARG A 210 10.76 43.08 5.53
CA ARG A 210 11.86 42.16 5.22
C ARG A 210 13.20 42.84 5.50
N GLU A 211 14.11 42.16 6.20
CA GLU A 211 15.47 42.66 6.52
C GLU A 211 15.48 44.05 7.20
N GLY A 212 14.44 44.37 7.98
CA GLY A 212 14.32 45.65 8.69
C GLY A 212 13.67 46.78 7.89
N GLN A 213 13.45 46.61 6.58
CA GLN A 213 12.77 47.58 5.71
C GLN A 213 11.33 47.13 5.38
N ALA A 214 10.42 48.09 5.22
CA ALA A 214 9.03 47.83 4.83
C ALA A 214 8.86 48.02 3.32
N TYR A 215 8.15 47.11 2.66
CA TYR A 215 7.86 47.17 1.23
C TYR A 215 6.36 47.11 0.99
N PRO A 216 5.81 47.91 0.06
CA PRO A 216 4.41 47.81 -0.32
C PRO A 216 4.17 46.55 -1.17
N VAL A 217 3.18 45.74 -0.80
CA VAL A 217 2.91 44.45 -1.48
C VAL A 217 1.50 44.34 -2.04
N ALA A 218 0.51 44.97 -1.41
CA ALA A 218 -0.89 44.86 -1.82
C ALA A 218 -1.75 46.05 -1.34
N ILE A 219 -2.99 46.09 -1.83
CA ILE A 219 -4.07 46.94 -1.32
C ILE A 219 -5.14 46.06 -0.66
N TYR A 220 -5.52 46.43 0.56
CA TYR A 220 -6.66 45.85 1.27
C TYR A 220 -7.90 46.72 1.05
N ARG A 221 -9.05 46.08 0.80
CA ARG A 221 -10.37 46.74 0.75
C ARG A 221 -11.36 45.97 1.60
N LYS A 222 -12.09 46.66 2.46
CA LYS A 222 -13.06 46.08 3.42
C LYS A 222 -14.16 45.25 2.74
N ASN A 223 -14.57 45.62 1.53
CA ASN A 223 -15.63 44.93 0.78
C ASN A 223 -15.09 43.82 -0.15
N SER A 224 -13.78 43.53 -0.12
CA SER A 224 -13.15 42.48 -0.92
C SER A 224 -12.58 41.38 -0.01
N PRO A 225 -12.87 40.09 -0.29
CA PRO A 225 -12.33 38.98 0.50
C PRO A 225 -10.83 38.71 0.27
N ALA A 226 -10.21 39.35 -0.73
CA ALA A 226 -8.80 39.13 -1.09
C ALA A 226 -8.01 40.44 -1.15
N LEU A 227 -6.70 40.34 -0.83
CA LEU A 227 -5.73 41.40 -1.09
C LEU A 227 -5.56 41.58 -2.59
N THR A 228 -5.52 42.83 -3.05
CA THR A 228 -5.18 43.16 -4.44
C THR A 228 -3.68 43.41 -4.53
N TYR A 229 -2.91 42.43 -5.02
CA TYR A 229 -1.45 42.56 -5.09
C TYR A 229 -1.03 43.63 -6.08
N LEU A 230 -0.03 44.43 -5.72
CA LEU A 230 0.51 45.48 -6.58
C LEU A 230 1.15 44.88 -7.85
N SER A 231 1.77 43.71 -7.74
CA SER A 231 2.36 42.97 -8.87
C SER A 231 1.35 42.49 -9.90
N GLU A 232 0.06 42.40 -9.54
CA GLU A 232 -1.01 41.90 -10.40
C GLU A 232 -1.87 43.04 -10.97
N MET A 233 -1.57 44.30 -10.62
CA MET A 233 -2.33 45.44 -11.12
C MET A 233 -2.02 45.70 -12.60
N PRO A 234 -3.03 45.71 -13.48
CA PRO A 234 -2.83 46.07 -14.88
C PRO A 234 -2.31 47.51 -14.98
N ASP A 235 -1.39 47.75 -15.91
CA ASP A 235 -0.78 49.05 -16.21
C ASP A 235 0.16 49.63 -15.14
N LEU A 236 0.38 48.95 -14.00
CA LEU A 236 1.41 49.33 -13.03
C LEU A 236 2.75 48.68 -13.40
N SER A 237 3.76 49.50 -13.72
CA SER A 237 5.13 49.00 -13.97
C SER A 237 5.78 48.54 -12.66
N THR A 238 5.98 47.24 -12.51
CA THR A 238 6.56 46.62 -11.31
C THR A 238 7.76 45.74 -11.65
N GLN A 239 8.74 45.67 -10.74
CA GLN A 239 9.90 44.80 -10.86
C GLN A 239 10.00 43.92 -9.62
N MET A 240 9.95 42.61 -9.84
CA MET A 240 10.12 41.63 -8.77
C MET A 240 11.57 41.63 -8.27
N ILE A 241 11.76 41.93 -7.00
CA ILE A 241 13.04 41.71 -6.32
C ILE A 241 13.14 40.20 -6.04
N ALA A 242 13.85 39.49 -6.92
CA ALA A 242 14.00 38.04 -6.85
C ALA A 242 14.83 37.62 -5.62
N PRO A 243 14.42 36.59 -4.85
CA PRO A 243 15.40 35.68 -4.27
C PRO A 243 16.10 34.98 -5.44
N GLN A 244 17.41 34.78 -5.34
CA GLN A 244 18.11 33.98 -6.35
C GLN A 244 17.39 32.64 -6.58
N SER A 245 17.21 32.31 -7.86
CA SER A 245 16.67 31.08 -8.44
C SER A 245 15.15 30.90 -8.46
N SER A 246 14.56 31.07 -9.65
CA SER A 246 13.73 30.07 -10.32
C SER A 246 13.17 30.67 -11.62
N ALA A 247 13.87 30.44 -12.73
CA ALA A 247 13.32 30.61 -14.06
C ALA A 247 13.68 29.38 -14.89
N GLN A 248 12.68 28.87 -15.63
CA GLN A 248 12.68 27.76 -16.59
C GLN A 248 12.52 26.34 -16.03
N GLN A 249 11.28 25.84 -16.10
CA GLN A 249 10.99 24.43 -16.37
C GLN A 249 11.56 24.06 -17.76
N ALA A 250 12.87 23.93 -17.83
CA ALA A 250 13.47 22.83 -18.58
C ALA A 250 13.16 21.56 -17.79
N ALA A 251 13.00 20.42 -18.47
CA ALA A 251 12.79 19.12 -17.82
C ALA A 251 13.80 18.95 -16.67
N GLN A 252 13.32 19.10 -15.44
CA GLN A 252 14.16 19.01 -14.26
C GLN A 252 14.55 17.53 -14.12
N GLU A 253 15.83 17.25 -13.99
CA GLU A 253 16.31 15.87 -13.87
C GLU A 253 15.63 15.18 -12.67
N GLU A 254 15.20 13.94 -12.87
CA GLU A 254 14.66 13.12 -11.78
C GLU A 254 15.81 12.71 -10.85
N LEU A 255 15.70 13.10 -9.59
CA LEU A 255 16.70 12.87 -8.56
C LEU A 255 16.17 11.86 -7.54
N PHE A 256 17.05 10.95 -7.11
CA PHE A 256 16.71 9.89 -6.18
C PHE A 256 17.40 10.07 -4.83
N TYR A 257 16.68 9.79 -3.75
CA TYR A 257 17.16 9.92 -2.37
C TYR A 257 16.90 8.62 -1.63
N VAL A 258 17.82 8.22 -0.75
CA VAL A 258 17.74 6.92 -0.08
C VAL A 258 17.74 7.06 1.44
N LEU A 259 16.74 6.45 2.06
CA LEU A 259 16.75 6.09 3.49
C LEU A 259 16.91 4.59 3.62
N GLU A 260 17.83 4.14 4.48
CA GLU A 260 18.12 2.73 4.65
C GLU A 260 17.99 2.29 6.10
N THR A 261 17.39 1.12 6.28
CA THR A 261 17.30 0.39 7.54
C THR A 261 17.89 -1.00 7.36
N PRO A 262 18.17 -1.75 8.43
CA PRO A 262 18.57 -3.16 8.31
C PRO A 262 17.55 -4.08 7.62
N TYR A 263 16.32 -3.60 7.38
CA TYR A 263 15.23 -4.39 6.80
C TYR A 263 14.88 -3.96 5.38
N GLN A 264 15.19 -2.73 4.97
CA GLN A 264 14.78 -2.19 3.67
C GLN A 264 15.54 -0.91 3.33
N GLN A 265 15.73 -0.69 2.04
CA GLN A 265 16.20 0.54 1.44
C GLN A 265 15.01 1.19 0.71
N LEU A 266 14.65 2.41 1.12
CA LEU A 266 13.55 3.21 0.57
C LEU A 266 14.14 4.25 -0.39
N VAL A 267 13.75 4.19 -1.67
CA VAL A 267 14.25 5.06 -2.72
C VAL A 267 13.15 6.03 -3.14
N PHE A 268 13.36 7.30 -2.84
CA PHE A 268 12.41 8.38 -3.11
C PHE A 268 12.80 9.12 -4.38
N SER A 269 11.81 9.47 -5.20
CA SER A 269 11.96 10.40 -6.32
C SER A 269 11.50 11.80 -5.93
N ASN A 270 12.19 12.83 -6.42
CA ASN A 270 11.69 14.21 -6.37
C ASN A 270 10.38 14.37 -7.14
N TYR A 271 10.10 13.54 -8.15
CA TYR A 271 8.79 13.48 -8.78
C TYR A 271 7.77 12.85 -7.83
N GLY A 272 6.70 13.60 -7.57
CA GLY A 272 5.67 13.21 -6.62
C GLY A 272 6.11 13.22 -5.15
N GLY A 273 7.40 13.43 -4.84
CA GLY A 273 7.95 13.18 -3.51
C GLY A 273 7.61 11.75 -3.06
N ALA A 274 7.72 10.78 -3.96
CA ALA A 274 7.11 9.45 -3.88
C ALA A 274 8.17 8.35 -3.83
N LEU A 275 7.76 7.13 -3.44
CA LEU A 275 8.63 5.95 -3.41
C LEU A 275 8.71 5.30 -4.78
N ALA A 276 9.84 5.49 -5.46
CA ALA A 276 10.11 4.91 -6.77
C ALA A 276 10.60 3.46 -6.67
N GLU A 277 11.39 3.13 -5.64
CA GLU A 277 11.83 1.77 -5.36
C GLU A 277 11.76 1.46 -3.86
N ILE A 278 11.48 0.19 -3.54
CA ILE A 278 11.63 -0.36 -2.19
C ILE A 278 12.44 -1.64 -2.34
N ASN A 279 13.65 -1.64 -1.81
CA ASN A 279 14.60 -2.73 -1.99
C ASN A 279 14.77 -3.47 -0.67
N LEU A 280 14.48 -4.77 -0.68
CA LEU A 280 14.53 -5.62 0.50
C LEU A 280 15.85 -6.40 0.51
N PRO A 281 16.76 -6.16 1.46
CA PRO A 281 18.03 -6.88 1.54
C PRO A 281 17.78 -8.37 1.61
N VAL A 282 18.56 -9.16 0.90
CA VAL A 282 18.55 -10.61 0.98
C VAL A 282 19.24 -11.06 2.27
N GLN A 283 18.71 -12.10 2.90
CA GLN A 283 19.26 -12.76 4.07
C GLN A 283 20.68 -13.27 3.78
N SER A 284 21.64 -12.71 4.50
CA SER A 284 23.06 -13.02 4.35
C SER A 284 23.79 -12.85 5.68
N LYS A 285 25.09 -13.13 5.72
CA LYS A 285 25.93 -12.81 6.89
C LYS A 285 26.01 -11.30 7.13
N GLN A 286 25.95 -10.49 6.08
CA GLN A 286 25.90 -9.03 6.16
C GLN A 286 24.53 -8.52 6.63
N ASN A 287 23.44 -9.22 6.24
CA ASN A 287 22.05 -8.84 6.54
C ASN A 287 21.34 -9.90 7.40
N PRO A 288 21.77 -10.12 8.66
CA PRO A 288 21.22 -11.19 9.51
C PRO A 288 19.77 -10.95 9.94
N LYS A 289 19.28 -9.72 9.85
CA LYS A 289 17.91 -9.32 10.20
C LYS A 289 16.90 -9.56 9.08
N SER A 290 17.37 -9.71 7.84
CA SER A 290 16.48 -10.00 6.73
C SER A 290 15.99 -11.45 6.78
N VAL A 291 14.74 -11.63 6.37
CA VAL A 291 14.11 -12.94 6.17
C VAL A 291 13.90 -13.26 4.68
N VAL A 292 14.22 -12.32 3.78
CA VAL A 292 14.05 -12.47 2.34
C VAL A 292 15.17 -13.34 1.77
N LYS A 293 14.82 -14.47 1.16
CA LYS A 293 15.79 -15.36 0.53
C LYS A 293 15.96 -15.02 -0.94
N GLU A 294 17.19 -15.15 -1.41
CA GLU A 294 17.55 -15.05 -2.83
C GLU A 294 16.94 -16.20 -3.62
N ILE A 295 16.31 -15.89 -4.74
CA ILE A 295 15.77 -16.89 -5.67
C ILE A 295 16.58 -16.94 -6.98
N GLU A 296 16.32 -17.96 -7.80
CA GLU A 296 16.98 -18.16 -9.11
C GLU A 296 16.98 -16.89 -9.97
N PHE A 297 15.85 -16.21 -10.06
CA PHE A 297 15.71 -14.98 -10.85
C PHE A 297 16.63 -13.84 -10.39
N ASP A 298 16.92 -13.75 -9.09
CA ASP A 298 17.83 -12.72 -8.56
C ASP A 298 19.27 -13.00 -9.02
N ARG A 299 19.68 -14.27 -8.95
CA ARG A 299 21.00 -14.72 -9.43
C ARG A 299 21.16 -14.57 -10.93
N GLU A 300 20.14 -14.96 -11.71
CA GLU A 300 20.14 -14.78 -13.16
C GLU A 300 20.23 -13.30 -13.55
N MET A 301 19.55 -12.41 -12.82
CA MET A 301 19.61 -10.97 -13.08
C MET A 301 21.03 -10.43 -12.87
N VAL A 302 21.70 -10.82 -11.78
CA VAL A 302 23.08 -10.41 -11.51
C VAL A 302 24.04 -10.96 -12.58
N ALA A 303 23.87 -12.22 -12.98
CA ALA A 303 24.76 -12.90 -13.92
C ALA A 303 24.62 -12.39 -15.37
N HIS A 304 23.40 -12.11 -15.83
CA HIS A 304 23.11 -11.84 -17.25
C HIS A 304 22.62 -10.42 -17.53
N HIS A 305 22.10 -9.70 -16.54
CA HIS A 305 21.52 -8.36 -16.70
C HIS A 305 21.92 -7.42 -15.56
N PRO A 306 23.22 -7.16 -15.33
CA PRO A 306 23.71 -6.44 -14.17
C PRO A 306 23.11 -5.03 -14.02
N ASN A 307 22.79 -4.35 -15.13
CA ASN A 307 22.14 -3.03 -15.10
C ASN A 307 20.76 -3.05 -14.40
N ASN A 308 20.03 -4.18 -14.46
CA ASN A 308 18.75 -4.38 -13.77
C ASN A 308 18.92 -5.03 -12.39
N ALA A 309 20.17 -5.22 -11.92
CA ALA A 309 20.50 -5.81 -10.64
C ALA A 309 21.24 -4.83 -9.71
N TYR A 310 21.31 -3.54 -10.06
CA TYR A 310 21.76 -2.49 -9.13
C TYR A 310 20.63 -2.04 -8.22
N PHE A 311 20.95 -1.73 -6.97
CA PHE A 311 20.02 -1.25 -5.94
C PHE A 311 20.64 -0.09 -5.15
N PRO A 312 20.10 1.14 -5.28
CA PRO A 312 19.04 1.59 -6.20
C PRO A 312 19.41 1.42 -7.69
N ALA A 313 18.42 1.50 -8.59
CA ALA A 313 18.66 1.37 -10.02
C ALA A 313 19.32 2.62 -10.64
N HIS A 314 19.09 3.79 -10.04
CA HIS A 314 19.58 5.08 -10.49
C HIS A 314 20.64 5.67 -9.54
N PRO A 315 21.44 6.64 -10.00
CA PRO A 315 22.26 7.47 -9.12
C PRO A 315 21.41 8.17 -8.06
N TYR A 316 21.92 8.28 -6.84
CA TYR A 316 21.12 8.69 -5.69
C TYR A 316 21.92 9.46 -4.65
N PHE A 317 21.19 10.12 -3.75
CA PHE A 317 21.74 10.84 -2.60
C PHE A 317 21.45 10.09 -1.29
N THR A 318 22.43 10.11 -0.39
CA THR A 318 22.26 9.71 1.02
C THR A 318 22.65 10.86 1.94
N PRO A 319 22.20 10.88 3.20
CA PRO A 319 22.73 11.80 4.21
C PRO A 319 24.22 11.52 4.41
N ALA A 320 25.06 12.56 4.48
CA ALA A 320 26.49 12.37 4.73
C ALA A 320 26.78 12.04 6.20
N GLU A 321 27.83 11.25 6.45
CA GLU A 321 28.19 10.76 7.78
C GLU A 321 28.61 11.90 8.74
N GLY A 322 27.88 12.08 9.84
CA GLY A 322 28.20 13.02 10.92
C GLY A 322 26.94 13.68 11.53
N LYS A 323 26.90 13.86 12.86
CA LYS A 323 25.71 14.35 13.59
C LYS A 323 25.23 15.77 13.22
N ASP A 324 26.07 16.57 12.54
CA ASP A 324 25.81 17.98 12.19
C ASP A 324 25.86 18.27 10.68
N SER A 325 25.85 17.24 9.82
CA SER A 325 26.02 17.43 8.38
C SER A 325 24.67 17.64 7.67
N GLN A 326 24.40 18.87 7.21
CA GLN A 326 23.40 19.16 6.16
C GLN A 326 23.90 18.79 4.75
N ASN A 327 24.99 18.04 4.64
CA ASN A 327 25.59 17.69 3.36
C ASN A 327 25.03 16.36 2.85
N PHE A 328 24.82 16.26 1.54
CA PHE A 328 24.42 15.04 0.86
C PHE A 328 25.64 14.34 0.25
N GLN A 329 25.65 13.01 0.31
CA GLN A 329 26.59 12.21 -0.43
C GLN A 329 25.92 11.71 -1.71
N TYR A 330 26.53 12.00 -2.86
CA TYR A 330 26.06 11.53 -4.15
C TYR A 330 26.74 10.21 -4.51
N HIS A 331 25.94 9.22 -4.91
CA HIS A 331 26.37 7.91 -5.36
C HIS A 331 26.02 7.76 -6.83
N THR A 332 27.02 7.50 -7.67
CA THR A 332 26.84 7.33 -9.11
C THR A 332 26.19 6.00 -9.49
N GLN A 333 26.17 5.03 -8.57
CA GLN A 333 25.69 3.68 -8.84
C GLN A 333 25.29 2.98 -7.54
N GLY A 334 24.25 2.15 -7.61
CA GLY A 334 23.80 1.30 -6.51
C GLY A 334 24.68 0.07 -6.26
N GLN A 335 24.29 -0.73 -5.27
CA GLN A 335 24.91 -2.02 -4.97
C GLN A 335 24.45 -3.08 -5.97
N LEU A 336 25.38 -3.88 -6.51
CA LEU A 336 25.06 -5.01 -7.37
C LEU A 336 24.55 -6.20 -6.55
N GLY A 337 23.32 -6.62 -6.81
CA GLY A 337 22.69 -7.78 -6.18
C GLY A 337 22.45 -7.60 -4.68
N GLY A 338 22.06 -8.69 -4.01
CA GLY A 338 21.84 -8.70 -2.57
C GLY A 338 20.54 -8.05 -2.08
N TYR A 339 19.66 -7.64 -3.00
CA TYR A 339 18.32 -7.11 -2.70
C TYR A 339 17.26 -7.71 -3.63
N TYR A 340 16.02 -7.69 -3.16
CA TYR A 340 14.81 -7.96 -3.92
C TYR A 340 14.02 -6.65 -4.10
N PRO A 341 13.63 -6.26 -5.32
CA PRO A 341 12.77 -5.10 -5.53
C PRO A 341 11.32 -5.46 -5.20
N LEU A 342 10.72 -4.75 -4.25
CA LEU A 342 9.31 -4.93 -3.87
C LEU A 342 8.35 -4.30 -4.88
N LEU A 343 8.74 -3.17 -5.47
CA LEU A 343 7.96 -2.45 -6.48
C LEU A 343 8.56 -2.66 -7.88
N ARG A 344 7.71 -2.55 -8.91
CA ARG A 344 8.20 -2.44 -10.29
C ARG A 344 8.98 -1.14 -10.43
N ARG A 345 10.09 -1.21 -11.15
CA ARG A 345 11.05 -0.13 -11.34
C ARG A 345 11.52 -0.06 -12.79
N ASP A 346 12.22 1.00 -13.14
CA ASP A 346 12.78 1.19 -14.48
C ASP A 346 13.60 -0.01 -14.93
N LEU A 347 13.47 -0.34 -16.23
CA LEU A 347 14.21 -1.43 -16.85
C LEU A 347 15.24 -0.88 -17.84
N PHE A 348 16.46 -1.39 -17.72
CA PHE A 348 17.63 -1.04 -18.53
C PHE A 348 17.96 -2.23 -19.42
N PRO A 349 17.32 -2.36 -20.58
CA PRO A 349 17.56 -3.50 -21.46
C PRO A 349 18.99 -3.49 -22.00
N SER A 350 19.50 -4.67 -22.35
CA SER A 350 20.82 -4.84 -22.93
C SER A 350 20.80 -4.55 -24.44
N GLY A 351 21.78 -3.82 -24.97
CA GLY A 351 21.90 -3.52 -26.41
C GLY A 351 21.21 -2.22 -26.85
N ASN A 352 20.60 -2.22 -28.05
CA ASN A 352 20.00 -1.03 -28.70
C ASN A 352 18.55 -0.72 -28.27
N GLN A 353 18.01 -1.41 -27.27
CA GLN A 353 16.65 -1.17 -26.78
C GLN A 353 16.61 0.09 -25.90
N LYS A 354 15.51 0.87 -25.98
CA LYS A 354 15.33 2.05 -25.14
C LYS A 354 15.04 1.65 -23.69
N ILE A 355 15.58 2.43 -22.74
CA ILE A 355 15.24 2.32 -21.31
C ILE A 355 13.73 2.43 -21.16
N VAL A 356 13.13 1.52 -20.40
CA VAL A 356 11.72 1.61 -20.03
C VAL A 356 11.62 2.37 -18.72
N ARG A 357 11.15 3.62 -18.81
CA ARG A 357 10.91 4.50 -17.67
C ARG A 357 9.48 4.32 -17.17
N ILE A 358 9.32 4.05 -15.89
CA ILE A 358 8.02 3.99 -15.23
C ILE A 358 7.56 5.40 -14.93
N SER A 359 6.34 5.74 -15.35
CA SER A 359 5.76 7.04 -15.02
C SER A 359 5.53 7.18 -13.51
N PRO A 360 5.80 8.36 -12.91
CA PRO A 360 5.56 8.65 -11.50
C PRO A 360 4.13 8.34 -11.01
N VAL A 361 3.14 8.27 -11.90
CA VAL A 361 1.76 7.83 -11.58
C VAL A 361 1.71 6.43 -10.93
N HIS A 362 2.74 5.61 -11.15
CA HIS A 362 2.85 4.25 -10.60
C HIS A 362 3.74 4.13 -9.35
N TYR A 363 4.37 5.23 -8.92
CA TYR A 363 5.20 5.24 -7.70
C TYR A 363 4.34 5.10 -6.46
N ALA A 364 4.85 4.38 -5.45
CA ALA A 364 4.14 4.20 -4.19
C ALA A 364 4.08 5.52 -3.40
N PHE A 365 2.96 5.73 -2.70
CA PHE A 365 2.67 6.93 -1.93
C PHE A 365 2.66 8.24 -2.76
N ASN A 366 2.47 8.14 -4.08
CA ASN A 366 2.21 9.30 -4.92
C ASN A 366 0.75 9.76 -4.82
N LEU A 367 0.49 11.01 -5.22
CA LEU A 367 -0.85 11.56 -5.33
C LEU A 367 -1.37 11.34 -6.75
N ILE A 368 -2.59 10.82 -6.86
CA ILE A 368 -3.29 10.54 -8.11
C ILE A 368 -4.60 11.29 -8.11
N SER A 369 -4.99 11.83 -9.26
CA SER A 369 -6.27 12.49 -9.47
C SER A 369 -6.73 12.29 -10.91
N GLU A 370 -7.90 12.83 -11.25
CA GLU A 370 -8.36 12.90 -12.64
C GLU A 370 -7.43 13.74 -13.53
N TYR A 371 -6.64 14.63 -12.93
CA TYR A 371 -5.64 15.48 -13.55
C TYR A 371 -4.25 14.82 -13.43
N PRO A 372 -3.66 14.27 -14.52
CA PRO A 372 -2.42 13.50 -14.46
C PRO A 372 -1.19 14.29 -13.99
N GLU A 373 -1.21 15.62 -14.12
CA GLU A 373 -0.11 16.51 -13.74
C GLU A 373 0.25 16.44 -12.26
N ILE A 374 -0.70 16.11 -11.37
CA ILE A 374 -0.44 16.00 -9.92
C ILE A 374 0.64 14.95 -9.62
N SER A 375 0.64 13.86 -10.39
CA SER A 375 1.57 12.74 -10.19
C SER A 375 2.98 13.07 -10.68
N HIS A 376 3.12 14.04 -11.59
CA HIS A 376 4.38 14.49 -12.18
C HIS A 376 4.90 15.78 -11.52
N LEU A 377 4.26 16.25 -10.46
CA LEU A 377 4.69 17.44 -9.73
C LEU A 377 6.09 17.21 -9.14
N VAL A 378 7.01 18.14 -9.37
CA VAL A 378 8.39 18.06 -8.85
C VAL A 378 8.44 18.68 -7.46
N TYR A 379 8.94 17.92 -6.49
CA TYR A 379 9.10 18.33 -5.10
C TYR A 379 10.54 18.72 -4.81
N THR A 380 10.69 19.74 -3.98
CA THR A 380 11.97 20.14 -3.40
C THR A 380 12.19 19.42 -2.07
N VAL A 381 13.38 18.88 -1.85
CA VAL A 381 13.75 18.31 -0.55
C VAL A 381 14.02 19.45 0.42
N LYS A 382 13.27 19.50 1.53
CA LYS A 382 13.39 20.51 2.58
C LYS A 382 14.20 20.03 3.78
N HIS A 383 14.14 18.73 4.03
CA HIS A 383 14.83 18.07 5.12
C HIS A 383 15.23 16.67 4.67
N PHE A 384 16.45 16.25 4.99
CA PHE A 384 16.92 14.90 4.71
C PHE A 384 18.06 14.53 5.66
N ASP A 385 17.79 13.59 6.56
CA ASP A 385 18.74 13.01 7.49
C ASP A 385 18.62 11.48 7.48
N HIS A 386 19.32 10.78 8.38
CA HIS A 386 19.30 9.31 8.42
C HIS A 386 17.95 8.71 8.81
N ASN A 387 17.04 9.48 9.41
CA ASN A 387 15.77 9.00 9.92
C ASN A 387 14.57 9.52 9.12
N SER A 388 14.73 10.59 8.35
CA SER A 388 13.59 11.27 7.75
C SER A 388 13.96 12.04 6.48
N ILE A 389 12.97 12.15 5.61
CA ILE A 389 13.03 12.99 4.41
C ILE A 389 11.71 13.72 4.23
N THR A 390 11.78 15.02 3.96
CA THR A 390 10.63 15.88 3.72
C THR A 390 10.72 16.51 2.34
N PHE A 391 9.67 16.29 1.57
CA PHE A 391 9.45 16.85 0.24
C PHE A 391 8.37 17.92 0.31
N GLU A 392 8.55 18.99 -0.45
CA GLU A 392 7.55 20.04 -0.60
C GLU A 392 7.42 20.48 -2.06
N ALA A 393 6.17 20.58 -2.52
CA ALA A 393 5.84 21.16 -3.81
C ALA A 393 4.64 22.11 -3.69
N ASN A 394 4.62 23.11 -4.57
CA ASN A 394 3.49 24.02 -4.74
C ASN A 394 2.86 23.77 -6.11
N GLN A 395 1.53 23.67 -6.16
CA GLN A 395 0.77 23.54 -7.40
C GLN A 395 -0.45 24.47 -7.34
N GLY A 396 -0.39 25.60 -8.06
CA GLY A 396 -1.42 26.64 -7.92
C GLY A 396 -1.53 27.11 -6.46
N PHE A 397 -2.75 27.15 -5.92
CA PHE A 397 -3.03 27.55 -4.53
C PHE A 397 -2.86 26.43 -3.49
N ARG A 398 -2.17 25.35 -3.86
CA ARG A 398 -1.98 24.18 -2.99
C ARG A 398 -0.51 24.00 -2.68
N ARG A 399 -0.20 23.91 -1.38
CA ARG A 399 1.09 23.44 -0.89
C ARG A 399 0.97 22.02 -0.37
N ILE A 400 1.84 21.13 -0.87
CA ILE A 400 1.86 19.72 -0.53
C ILE A 400 3.20 19.41 0.13
N THR A 401 3.15 18.98 1.38
CA THR A 401 4.32 18.50 2.12
C THR A 401 4.18 17.01 2.35
N LYS A 402 5.19 16.24 1.97
CA LYS A 402 5.28 14.81 2.28
C LYS A 402 6.48 14.56 3.17
N THR A 403 6.26 13.97 4.33
CA THR A 403 7.33 13.61 5.26
C THR A 403 7.32 12.11 5.46
N TYR A 404 8.47 11.48 5.27
CA TYR A 404 8.70 10.08 5.59
C TYR A 404 9.64 10.00 6.79
N THR A 405 9.30 9.15 7.74
CA THR A 405 10.05 9.01 8.99
C THR A 405 10.21 7.54 9.33
N LEU A 406 11.46 7.13 9.49
CA LEU A 406 11.86 5.86 10.07
C LEU A 406 11.68 5.94 11.59
N GLU A 407 11.16 4.89 12.20
CA GLU A 407 11.05 4.85 13.66
C GLU A 407 12.44 4.65 14.30
N GLU A 408 12.81 5.52 15.24
CA GLU A 408 14.02 5.36 16.04
C GLU A 408 13.90 4.12 16.94
N ASN A 409 14.99 3.33 16.98
CA ASN A 409 15.10 2.04 17.66
C ASN A 409 14.68 2.09 19.15
N GLU A 410 13.41 1.83 19.45
CA GLU A 410 12.95 1.20 20.70
C GLU A 410 11.83 0.17 20.45
N LYS A 411 11.06 0.37 19.39
CA LYS A 411 10.03 -0.55 18.91
C LYS A 411 10.60 -1.35 17.74
N ASN A 412 10.84 -2.65 17.92
CA ASN A 412 11.15 -3.56 16.80
C ASN A 412 9.97 -3.55 15.81
N ALA A 413 9.96 -2.62 14.86
CA ALA A 413 8.93 -2.48 13.81
C ALA A 413 9.54 -2.78 12.43
N PRO A 414 9.89 -4.05 12.14
CA PRO A 414 10.56 -4.41 10.90
C PRO A 414 9.71 -4.05 9.68
N TYR A 415 10.34 -3.48 8.65
CA TYR A 415 9.70 -3.06 7.39
C TYR A 415 8.62 -1.96 7.53
N CYS A 416 8.55 -1.28 8.69
CA CYS A 416 7.60 -0.20 8.92
C CYS A 416 8.27 1.17 8.89
N PHE A 417 7.51 2.15 8.40
CA PHE A 417 7.85 3.58 8.46
C PHE A 417 6.57 4.40 8.43
N ASN A 418 6.64 5.64 8.92
CA ASN A 418 5.52 6.55 8.89
C ASN A 418 5.64 7.49 7.69
N ALA A 419 4.51 7.80 7.07
CA ALA A 419 4.43 8.70 5.94
C ALA A 419 3.27 9.68 6.16
N THR A 420 3.57 10.97 6.14
CA THR A 420 2.61 12.04 6.39
C THR A 420 2.47 12.89 5.15
N ILE A 421 1.23 13.17 4.75
CA ILE A 421 0.89 14.11 3.68
C ILE A 421 0.13 15.27 4.32
N LYS A 422 0.70 16.47 4.26
CA LYS A 422 0.02 17.71 4.62
C LYS A 422 -0.34 18.46 3.35
N ILE A 423 -1.63 18.73 3.17
CA ILE A 423 -2.13 19.55 2.05
C ILE A 423 -2.75 20.81 2.62
N GLU A 424 -2.12 21.94 2.31
CA GLU A 424 -2.63 23.29 2.57
C GLU A 424 -3.31 23.76 1.28
N GLY A 425 -4.65 23.76 1.26
CA GLY A 425 -5.48 24.04 0.08
C GLY A 425 -6.57 22.98 -0.16
N ASP A 426 -7.24 23.04 -1.32
CA ASP A 426 -8.26 22.06 -1.74
C ASP A 426 -7.65 20.66 -1.80
N SER A 427 -8.35 19.59 -1.40
CA SER A 427 -7.92 18.21 -1.67
C SER A 427 -8.93 17.23 -2.18
N ARG A 428 -10.00 17.77 -2.75
CA ARG A 428 -10.97 16.98 -3.50
C ARG A 428 -10.33 16.18 -4.61
N GLY A 429 -10.76 14.93 -4.74
CA GLY A 429 -10.37 14.04 -5.83
C GLY A 429 -8.92 13.54 -5.77
N LEU A 430 -8.20 13.78 -4.66
CA LEU A 430 -6.87 13.21 -4.47
C LEU A 430 -6.91 11.84 -3.83
N TRP A 431 -6.09 10.96 -4.38
CA TRP A 431 -5.89 9.61 -3.92
C TRP A 431 -4.41 9.34 -3.67
N VAL A 432 -4.09 8.52 -2.68
CA VAL A 432 -2.74 8.02 -2.39
C VAL A 432 -2.64 6.59 -2.91
N THR A 433 -1.64 6.31 -3.73
CA THR A 433 -1.44 4.98 -4.34
C THR A 433 -0.51 4.09 -3.52
N SER A 434 -0.74 2.77 -3.54
CA SER A 434 0.18 1.76 -3.01
C SER A 434 1.37 1.47 -3.90
N GLY A 435 1.38 2.01 -5.13
CA GLY A 435 2.34 1.64 -6.17
C GLY A 435 2.02 0.27 -6.78
N VAL A 436 2.94 -0.23 -7.61
CA VAL A 436 2.77 -1.49 -8.32
C VAL A 436 3.81 -2.50 -7.84
N PRO A 437 3.43 -3.52 -7.05
CA PRO A 437 4.35 -4.56 -6.62
C PRO A 437 4.99 -5.34 -7.79
N GLU A 438 6.22 -5.78 -7.58
CA GLU A 438 6.93 -6.66 -8.51
C GLU A 438 6.24 -8.03 -8.60
N VAL A 439 6.34 -8.69 -9.76
CA VAL A 439 5.68 -9.97 -10.01
C VAL A 439 6.44 -11.11 -9.36
N GLU A 440 5.68 -11.99 -8.69
CA GLU A 440 6.17 -13.25 -8.20
C GLU A 440 5.41 -14.39 -8.88
N ILE A 441 6.16 -15.39 -9.37
CA ILE A 441 5.60 -16.58 -10.02
C ILE A 441 5.34 -17.65 -8.95
N ILE A 442 4.07 -17.94 -8.70
CA ILE A 442 3.65 -18.98 -7.76
C ILE A 442 2.90 -20.05 -8.54
N SER A 443 3.46 -21.27 -8.58
CA SER A 443 2.89 -22.38 -9.38
C SER A 443 2.81 -22.07 -10.88
N GLY A 444 3.81 -21.40 -11.44
CA GLY A 444 3.89 -21.10 -12.88
C GLY A 444 3.01 -19.94 -13.35
N SER A 445 2.40 -19.17 -12.46
CA SER A 445 1.61 -17.98 -12.82
C SER A 445 1.77 -16.85 -11.80
N PRO A 446 1.56 -15.58 -12.20
CA PRO A 446 1.44 -14.46 -11.27
C PRO A 446 0.31 -14.69 -10.26
N ALA A 447 0.50 -14.27 -9.01
CA ALA A 447 -0.50 -14.42 -7.96
C ALA A 447 -0.69 -13.13 -7.14
N PRO A 448 -1.12 -12.01 -7.76
CA PRO A 448 -1.40 -10.78 -7.03
C PRO A 448 -2.52 -11.02 -6.02
N ALA A 449 -2.39 -10.43 -4.84
CA ALA A 449 -3.38 -10.50 -3.78
C ALA A 449 -3.65 -9.09 -3.23
N LEU A 450 -4.89 -8.65 -3.43
CA LEU A 450 -5.40 -7.35 -3.04
C LEU A 450 -6.41 -7.54 -1.90
N LYS A 451 -6.22 -6.83 -0.79
CA LYS A 451 -7.05 -6.99 0.41
C LYS A 451 -7.28 -5.66 1.09
N TYR A 452 -8.36 -5.56 1.84
CA TYR A 452 -8.58 -4.45 2.76
C TYR A 452 -9.24 -4.97 4.03
N ARG A 453 -9.02 -4.28 5.15
CA ARG A 453 -9.69 -4.58 6.41
C ARG A 453 -10.76 -3.55 6.68
N ILE A 454 -11.88 -4.01 7.22
CA ILE A 454 -12.95 -3.15 7.72
C ILE A 454 -13.41 -3.64 9.09
N THR A 455 -13.72 -2.70 9.96
CA THR A 455 -14.33 -3.00 11.25
C THR A 455 -15.80 -2.56 11.24
N ARG A 456 -16.71 -3.53 11.38
CA ARG A 456 -18.16 -3.30 11.43
C ARG A 456 -18.74 -3.91 12.70
N LYS A 457 -19.45 -3.10 13.50
CA LYS A 457 -20.09 -3.54 14.76
C LYS A 457 -19.12 -4.24 15.73
N GLY A 458 -17.89 -3.74 15.83
CA GLY A 458 -16.85 -4.30 16.71
C GLY A 458 -16.25 -5.63 16.24
N LYS A 459 -16.58 -6.10 15.03
CA LYS A 459 -15.93 -7.24 14.39
C LYS A 459 -15.12 -6.74 13.19
N SER A 460 -13.83 -7.04 13.19
CA SER A 460 -12.97 -6.79 12.04
C SER A 460 -13.03 -7.97 11.08
N GLU A 461 -13.07 -7.66 9.79
CA GLU A 461 -13.03 -8.62 8.71
C GLU A 461 -12.02 -8.16 7.66
N VAL A 462 -11.21 -9.08 7.15
CA VAL A 462 -10.35 -8.86 5.99
C VAL A 462 -11.08 -9.36 4.76
N VAL A 463 -11.23 -8.49 3.77
CA VAL A 463 -11.94 -8.78 2.53
C VAL A 463 -10.91 -8.83 1.40
N SER A 464 -10.92 -9.92 0.63
CA SER A 464 -10.13 -10.04 -0.59
C SER A 464 -10.85 -9.41 -1.78
N ILE A 465 -10.09 -8.68 -2.59
CA ILE A 465 -10.56 -8.05 -3.83
C ILE A 465 -10.09 -8.92 -4.98
N SER A 466 -11.03 -9.37 -5.82
CA SER A 466 -10.69 -10.03 -7.07
C SER A 466 -9.97 -9.04 -7.98
N PRO A 467 -8.79 -9.37 -8.55
CA PRO A 467 -8.08 -8.48 -9.45
C PRO A 467 -8.98 -8.09 -10.64
N PRO A 468 -9.29 -6.79 -10.85
CA PRO A 468 -10.24 -6.39 -11.87
C PRO A 468 -9.58 -6.30 -13.26
N SER A 469 -10.37 -6.38 -14.33
CA SER A 469 -9.88 -6.09 -15.69
C SER A 469 -9.68 -4.60 -15.94
N ASP A 470 -10.50 -3.77 -15.29
CA ASP A 470 -10.56 -2.32 -15.44
C ASP A 470 -10.61 -1.65 -14.06
N ALA A 471 -10.37 -0.34 -14.03
CA ALA A 471 -10.43 0.44 -12.79
C ALA A 471 -11.77 0.25 -12.05
N THR A 472 -11.71 -0.09 -10.77
CA THR A 472 -12.88 -0.32 -9.91
C THR A 472 -12.81 0.57 -8.68
N THR A 473 -13.88 1.32 -8.42
CA THR A 473 -13.98 2.22 -7.25
C THR A 473 -15.15 1.81 -6.36
N VAL A 474 -14.91 1.70 -5.06
CA VAL A 474 -15.90 1.45 -4.01
C VAL A 474 -15.92 2.66 -3.09
N THR A 475 -17.02 3.41 -3.04
CA THR A 475 -17.10 4.69 -2.29
C THR A 475 -17.78 4.57 -0.92
N SER A 476 -18.28 3.40 -0.55
CA SER A 476 -19.13 3.19 0.64
C SER A 476 -18.42 2.48 1.80
N ILE A 477 -17.09 2.43 1.76
CA ILE A 477 -16.28 1.73 2.77
C ILE A 477 -15.25 2.66 3.41
N PHE A 478 -15.00 2.44 4.70
CA PHE A 478 -13.92 3.06 5.45
C PHE A 478 -12.93 1.94 5.79
N PRO A 479 -11.93 1.69 4.93
CA PRO A 479 -10.95 0.65 5.19
C PRO A 479 -10.07 1.07 6.37
N ASP A 480 -9.86 0.16 7.32
CA ASP A 480 -8.88 0.32 8.40
C ASP A 480 -7.46 0.34 7.81
N TRP A 481 -7.22 -0.49 6.79
CA TRP A 481 -6.03 -0.48 5.96
C TRP A 481 -6.29 -1.19 4.63
N ILE A 482 -5.41 -0.98 3.66
CA ILE A 482 -5.38 -1.69 2.37
C ILE A 482 -4.04 -2.39 2.18
N CYS A 483 -4.06 -3.51 1.47
CA CYS A 483 -2.90 -4.37 1.20
C CYS A 483 -2.82 -4.68 -0.30
N ASN A 484 -1.64 -4.45 -0.87
CA ASN A 484 -1.30 -4.80 -2.26
C ASN A 484 -0.04 -5.68 -2.25
N SER A 485 -0.14 -6.91 -2.72
CA SER A 485 0.94 -7.88 -2.63
C SER A 485 1.03 -8.77 -3.86
N ASN A 486 2.22 -9.34 -4.06
CA ASN A 486 2.49 -10.33 -5.09
C ASN A 486 2.31 -11.78 -4.59
N GLY A 487 1.64 -11.94 -3.44
CA GLY A 487 1.41 -13.21 -2.77
C GLY A 487 2.31 -13.42 -1.54
N PHE A 488 3.60 -13.11 -1.64
CA PHE A 488 4.57 -13.29 -0.54
C PHE A 488 5.08 -11.99 0.06
N LEU A 489 5.21 -10.94 -0.76
CA LEU A 489 5.67 -9.63 -0.35
C LEU A 489 4.68 -8.57 -0.82
N GLY A 490 4.56 -7.49 -0.06
CA GLY A 490 3.64 -6.42 -0.44
C GLY A 490 3.74 -5.19 0.44
N THR A 491 2.86 -4.25 0.15
CA THR A 491 2.69 -2.99 0.87
C THR A 491 1.34 -2.97 1.59
N ILE A 492 1.32 -2.47 2.82
CA ILE A 492 0.11 -2.14 3.57
C ILE A 492 0.10 -0.63 3.82
N LEU A 493 -1.01 0.02 3.46
CA LEU A 493 -1.27 1.43 3.77
C LEU A 493 -2.32 1.47 4.88
N ASP A 494 -1.90 1.89 6.06
CA ASP A 494 -2.72 1.98 7.28
C ASP A 494 -2.91 3.46 7.67
N PRO A 495 -4.03 4.09 7.27
CA PRO A 495 -4.33 5.47 7.66
C PRO A 495 -4.51 5.59 9.18
N LEU A 496 -3.60 6.32 9.84
CA LEU A 496 -3.67 6.62 11.27
C LEU A 496 -4.56 7.84 11.58
N THR A 497 -4.92 8.60 10.54
CA THR A 497 -5.84 9.73 10.59
C THR A 497 -7.06 9.44 9.72
N GLU A 498 -8.19 10.06 10.03
CA GLU A 498 -9.43 9.91 9.26
C GLU A 498 -9.22 10.33 7.78
N ILE A 499 -9.69 9.47 6.87
CA ILE A 499 -9.74 9.68 5.42
C ILE A 499 -11.20 9.70 4.94
N ASP A 500 -11.44 10.20 3.72
CA ASP A 500 -12.76 10.11 3.10
C ASP A 500 -13.11 8.62 2.83
N PRO A 501 -14.40 8.24 2.76
CA PRO A 501 -14.76 6.87 2.43
C PRO A 501 -14.39 6.55 1.00
N GLY A 502 -13.67 5.45 0.82
CA GLY A 502 -13.50 4.85 -0.48
C GLY A 502 -12.25 4.02 -0.63
N LEU A 503 -12.23 3.28 -1.73
CA LEU A 503 -11.12 2.48 -2.21
C LEU A 503 -11.21 2.44 -3.73
N ARG A 504 -10.09 2.67 -4.41
CA ARG A 504 -9.98 2.45 -5.84
C ARG A 504 -8.91 1.41 -6.13
N VAL A 505 -9.14 0.59 -7.14
CA VAL A 505 -8.18 -0.41 -7.62
C VAL A 505 -8.03 -0.23 -9.12
N ASP A 506 -6.82 0.06 -9.58
CA ASP A 506 -6.54 0.21 -11.00
C ASP A 506 -5.74 -0.99 -11.51
N HIS A 507 -6.18 -1.50 -12.66
CA HIS A 507 -5.41 -2.45 -13.45
C HIS A 507 -4.29 -1.70 -14.19
N VAL A 508 -3.07 -2.21 -14.10
CA VAL A 508 -1.89 -1.64 -14.75
C VAL A 508 -1.37 -2.64 -15.77
N SER A 509 -1.30 -2.23 -17.04
CA SER A 509 -0.78 -3.08 -18.09
C SER A 509 0.69 -3.42 -17.83
N GLY A 510 1.04 -4.70 -17.92
CA GLY A 510 2.44 -5.11 -17.82
C GLY A 510 3.30 -4.65 -18.99
N ILE A 511 2.71 -4.13 -20.08
CA ILE A 511 3.44 -3.48 -21.19
C ILE A 511 3.89 -2.07 -20.77
N GLU A 512 3.05 -1.35 -20.04
CA GLU A 512 3.34 0.01 -19.59
C GLU A 512 4.29 0.01 -18.39
N VAL A 513 4.05 -0.90 -17.45
CA VAL A 513 4.87 -1.05 -16.25
C VAL A 513 5.42 -2.47 -16.21
N PRO A 514 6.43 -2.82 -17.01
CA PRO A 514 6.92 -4.20 -17.10
C PRO A 514 7.62 -4.67 -15.83
N SER A 515 7.47 -5.96 -15.55
CA SER A 515 8.25 -6.67 -14.53
C SER A 515 9.68 -6.90 -15.02
N ARG A 516 10.66 -6.92 -14.11
CA ARG A 516 12.04 -7.33 -14.45
C ARG A 516 12.12 -8.75 -15.04
N LEU A 517 11.14 -9.60 -14.77
CA LEU A 517 11.05 -10.95 -15.37
C LEU A 517 11.06 -10.90 -16.91
N THR A 518 10.50 -9.84 -17.50
CA THR A 518 10.46 -9.66 -18.96
C THR A 518 11.87 -9.58 -19.56
N VAL A 519 12.86 -9.10 -18.80
CA VAL A 519 14.26 -9.00 -19.24
C VAL A 519 14.88 -10.39 -19.38
N LEU A 520 14.66 -11.27 -18.40
CA LEU A 520 15.13 -12.67 -18.43
C LEU A 520 14.50 -13.47 -19.58
N GLY A 521 13.30 -13.07 -20.01
CA GLY A 521 12.51 -13.76 -21.01
C GLY A 521 12.69 -13.28 -22.45
N GLN A 522 13.42 -12.19 -22.73
CA GLN A 522 13.38 -11.55 -24.06
C GLN A 522 13.80 -12.47 -25.22
N GLN A 523 14.82 -13.30 -25.04
CA GLN A 523 15.31 -14.21 -26.09
C GLN A 523 14.41 -15.43 -26.29
N THR A 524 13.65 -15.79 -25.25
CA THR A 524 12.91 -17.06 -25.17
C THR A 524 11.39 -16.88 -25.19
N ASP A 525 10.93 -15.62 -25.17
CA ASP A 525 9.54 -15.20 -25.03
C ASP A 525 8.83 -15.82 -23.79
N ARG A 526 9.63 -16.15 -22.75
CA ARG A 526 9.17 -16.85 -21.54
C ARG A 526 8.23 -16.01 -20.69
N PHE A 527 8.52 -14.71 -20.58
CA PHE A 527 7.83 -13.77 -19.71
C PHE A 527 7.33 -12.60 -20.54
N LYS A 528 6.14 -12.74 -21.12
CA LYS A 528 5.54 -11.66 -21.91
C LYS A 528 4.97 -10.60 -21.00
N ALA A 529 5.31 -9.35 -21.27
CA ALA A 529 4.82 -8.19 -20.52
C ALA A 529 3.28 -8.19 -20.38
N GLN A 530 2.56 -8.54 -21.44
CA GLN A 530 1.08 -8.64 -21.46
C GLN A 530 0.49 -9.67 -20.49
N ASP A 531 1.24 -10.75 -20.18
CA ASP A 531 0.77 -11.84 -19.32
C ASP A 531 1.10 -11.59 -17.83
N LEU A 532 1.70 -10.42 -17.54
CA LEU A 532 2.18 -10.02 -16.22
C LEU A 532 1.52 -8.69 -15.76
N PRO A 533 0.19 -8.66 -15.57
CA PRO A 533 -0.51 -7.44 -15.16
C PRO A 533 -0.08 -6.99 -13.77
N GLY A 534 -0.10 -5.69 -13.56
CA GLY A 534 0.11 -5.04 -12.27
C GLY A 534 -1.19 -4.47 -11.71
N TYR A 535 -1.19 -4.15 -10.43
CA TYR A 535 -2.32 -3.54 -9.77
C TYR A 535 -1.84 -2.47 -8.80
N MET A 536 -2.60 -1.38 -8.72
CA MET A 536 -2.44 -0.39 -7.66
C MET A 536 -3.74 -0.27 -6.88
N THR A 537 -3.62 -0.01 -5.58
CA THR A 537 -4.75 0.26 -4.69
C THR A 537 -4.61 1.66 -4.15
N LEU A 538 -5.71 2.41 -4.11
CA LEU A 538 -5.70 3.82 -3.75
C LEU A 538 -6.69 4.15 -2.64
N LEU A 539 -6.26 4.99 -1.70
CA LEU A 539 -7.09 5.57 -0.65
C LEU A 539 -7.34 7.05 -0.93
N PRO A 540 -8.58 7.55 -0.76
CA PRO A 540 -8.86 8.96 -0.93
C PRO A 540 -8.31 9.76 0.25
N LEU A 541 -7.93 11.01 0.02
CA LEU A 541 -7.64 11.96 1.09
C LEU A 541 -8.90 12.74 1.46
N LYS A 542 -8.92 13.31 2.68
CA LYS A 542 -9.99 14.22 3.09
C LYS A 542 -10.12 15.35 2.09
N SER A 543 -11.33 15.66 1.67
CA SER A 543 -11.59 16.71 0.68
C SER A 543 -11.24 18.13 1.16
N SER A 544 -11.21 18.38 2.47
CA SER A 544 -11.02 19.70 3.09
C SER A 544 -9.56 20.15 3.24
N GLY A 545 -8.59 19.38 2.74
CA GLY A 545 -7.18 19.54 3.08
C GLY A 545 -6.86 18.99 4.47
N GLY A 546 -5.65 19.31 4.94
CA GLY A 546 -5.15 18.94 6.27
C GLY A 546 -4.04 17.90 6.22
N THR A 547 -3.79 17.30 7.38
CA THR A 547 -2.72 16.32 7.58
C THR A 547 -3.29 14.91 7.59
N ALA A 548 -2.86 14.08 6.65
CA ALA A 548 -3.09 12.65 6.65
C ALA A 548 -1.81 11.91 7.03
N THR A 549 -1.86 11.06 8.04
CA THR A 549 -0.72 10.23 8.48
C THR A 549 -1.02 8.78 8.22
N PHE A 550 -0.05 8.07 7.65
CA PHE A 550 -0.12 6.66 7.32
C PHE A 550 1.03 5.93 7.99
N ARG A 551 0.72 4.76 8.55
CA ARG A 551 1.73 3.73 8.79
C ARG A 551 1.86 2.91 7.52
N MET A 552 3.09 2.78 7.05
CA MET A 552 3.43 1.96 5.91
C MET A 552 4.11 0.69 6.40
N PHE A 553 3.67 -0.48 5.91
CA PHE A 553 4.45 -1.70 5.94
C PHE A 553 4.84 -2.05 4.51
N ALA A 554 6.13 -2.32 4.24
CA ALA A 554 6.60 -2.64 2.90
C ALA A 554 7.61 -3.79 2.95
N GLY A 555 7.13 -5.03 2.92
CA GLY A 555 8.01 -6.14 3.25
C GLY A 555 7.39 -7.53 3.09
N PRO A 556 8.05 -8.55 3.65
CA PRO A 556 7.63 -9.93 3.53
C PRO A 556 6.46 -10.24 4.47
N PHE A 557 5.47 -10.98 3.96
CA PHE A 557 4.36 -11.48 4.78
C PHE A 557 4.77 -12.73 5.57
N ALA A 558 5.88 -12.64 6.31
CA ALA A 558 6.33 -13.69 7.23
C ALA A 558 5.57 -13.60 8.55
N SER A 559 5.08 -14.73 9.07
CA SER A 559 4.19 -14.68 10.26
C SER A 559 4.90 -14.11 11.49
N LYS A 560 6.21 -14.33 11.64
CA LYS A 560 6.99 -13.74 12.73
C LYS A 560 7.07 -12.22 12.61
N VAL A 561 7.35 -11.71 11.40
CA VAL A 561 7.47 -10.27 11.12
C VAL A 561 6.14 -9.58 11.39
N LEU A 562 5.05 -10.07 10.81
CA LEU A 562 3.73 -9.45 10.97
C LEU A 562 3.24 -9.51 12.43
N LYS A 563 3.46 -10.63 13.14
CA LYS A 563 3.14 -10.68 14.59
C LYS A 563 3.94 -9.66 15.38
N THR A 564 5.23 -9.51 15.09
CA THR A 564 6.04 -8.50 15.76
C THR A 564 5.49 -7.10 15.51
N VAL A 565 5.18 -6.75 14.26
CA VAL A 565 4.55 -5.47 13.89
C VAL A 565 3.21 -5.27 14.61
N ASP A 566 2.32 -6.27 14.57
CA ASP A 566 1.02 -6.22 15.24
C ASP A 566 1.16 -6.03 16.75
N THR A 567 2.08 -6.75 17.40
CA THR A 567 2.34 -6.58 18.84
C THR A 567 2.94 -5.22 19.16
N THR A 568 3.80 -4.69 18.30
CA THR A 568 4.50 -3.41 18.49
C THR A 568 3.53 -2.22 18.41
N PHE A 569 2.50 -2.32 17.56
CA PHE A 569 1.53 -1.24 17.34
C PHE A 569 0.15 -1.49 17.97
N SER A 570 -0.04 -2.65 18.61
CA SER A 570 -1.23 -2.90 19.43
C SER A 570 -1.22 -2.00 20.67
N ASN A 571 -2.37 -1.46 21.03
CA ASN A 571 -2.58 -0.72 22.26
C ASN A 571 -3.67 -1.42 23.09
N PRO A 572 -3.29 -2.11 24.19
CA PRO A 572 -4.25 -2.79 25.06
C PRO A 572 -5.25 -1.86 25.75
N GLU A 573 -4.91 -0.58 25.97
CA GLU A 573 -5.77 0.39 26.65
C GLU A 573 -6.91 0.87 25.75
N THR A 574 -6.62 1.07 24.46
CA THR A 574 -7.64 1.44 23.46
C THR A 574 -8.29 0.24 22.78
N GLY A 575 -7.72 -0.96 22.95
CA GLY A 575 -8.11 -2.17 22.24
C GLY A 575 -7.72 -2.18 20.75
N TYR A 576 -6.91 -1.22 20.30
CA TYR A 576 -6.46 -1.13 18.91
C TYR A 576 -5.41 -2.23 18.61
N ASN A 577 -5.60 -2.93 17.49
CA ASN A 577 -4.65 -3.88 16.93
C ASN A 577 -4.70 -3.74 15.40
N PRO A 578 -3.55 -3.50 14.72
CA PRO A 578 -3.51 -3.44 13.26
C PRO A 578 -3.93 -4.74 12.57
N ASP A 579 -3.63 -5.91 13.16
CA ASP A 579 -3.97 -7.24 12.65
C ASP A 579 -3.48 -7.49 11.19
N TYR A 580 -2.27 -7.05 10.88
CA TYR A 580 -1.65 -7.26 9.57
C TYR A 580 -1.41 -8.75 9.28
N ILE A 581 -1.25 -9.59 10.30
CA ILE A 581 -1.17 -11.05 10.10
C ILE A 581 -2.37 -11.61 9.33
N ALA A 582 -3.55 -10.98 9.44
CA ALA A 582 -4.73 -11.39 8.69
C ALA A 582 -4.57 -11.20 7.17
N CYS A 583 -3.57 -10.44 6.69
CA CYS A 583 -3.22 -10.37 5.27
C CYS A 583 -2.75 -11.71 4.68
N GLN A 584 -2.34 -12.69 5.51
CA GLN A 584 -1.89 -14.00 5.05
C GLN A 584 -3.06 -14.92 4.61
N SER A 585 -4.31 -14.63 4.98
CA SER A 585 -5.45 -15.53 4.75
C SER A 585 -5.90 -15.57 3.28
N PHE A 586 -6.33 -16.72 2.78
CA PHE A 586 -6.88 -16.86 1.43
C PHE A 586 -8.38 -17.15 1.47
N HIS A 587 -9.15 -16.43 0.65
CA HIS A 587 -10.58 -16.66 0.46
C HIS A 587 -10.84 -17.33 -0.89
N GLY A 588 -11.48 -18.51 -0.87
CA GLY A 588 -11.96 -19.25 -2.03
C GLY A 588 -13.20 -20.07 -1.65
N TRP A 589 -13.90 -20.71 -2.60
CA TRP A 589 -15.15 -21.45 -2.32
C TRP A 589 -15.01 -22.54 -1.24
N PHE A 590 -13.79 -23.09 -1.06
CA PHE A 590 -13.48 -24.10 -0.04
C PHE A 590 -12.84 -23.55 1.23
N SER A 591 -12.70 -22.22 1.39
CA SER A 591 -11.97 -21.59 2.51
C SER A 591 -12.47 -22.03 3.89
N PHE A 592 -13.77 -22.27 4.05
CA PHE A 592 -14.34 -22.75 5.31
C PHE A 592 -13.79 -24.10 5.77
N ILE A 593 -13.31 -24.95 4.83
CA ILE A 593 -12.64 -26.22 5.12
C ILE A 593 -11.12 -26.07 5.00
N SER A 594 -10.63 -25.41 3.96
CA SER A 594 -9.20 -25.36 3.65
C SER A 594 -8.41 -24.47 4.60
N GLU A 595 -8.98 -23.38 5.12
CA GLU A 595 -8.28 -22.47 6.02
C GLU A 595 -7.94 -23.11 7.39
N PRO A 596 -8.89 -23.69 8.15
CA PRO A 596 -8.55 -24.35 9.42
C PRO A 596 -7.61 -25.53 9.19
N PHE A 597 -7.74 -26.20 8.04
CA PHE A 597 -6.92 -27.34 7.68
C PHE A 597 -5.49 -26.94 7.29
N ALA A 598 -5.30 -25.87 6.51
CA ALA A 598 -4.00 -25.30 6.18
C ALA A 598 -3.28 -24.77 7.43
N LYS A 599 -4.00 -24.11 8.34
CA LYS A 599 -3.48 -23.71 9.66
C LYS A 599 -2.98 -24.92 10.46
N PHE A 600 -3.75 -26.00 10.47
CA PHE A 600 -3.33 -27.25 11.12
C PHE A 600 -2.05 -27.83 10.49
N LEU A 601 -2.00 -27.93 9.15
CA LEU A 601 -0.80 -28.41 8.45
C LEU A 601 0.42 -27.51 8.72
N PHE A 602 0.23 -26.20 8.76
CA PHE A 602 1.29 -25.24 9.04
C PHE A 602 1.88 -25.44 10.43
N ILE A 603 1.04 -25.63 11.46
CA ILE A 603 1.49 -25.90 12.83
C ILE A 603 2.35 -27.16 12.88
N LEU A 604 1.91 -28.25 12.24
CA LEU A 604 2.70 -29.49 12.17
C LEU A 604 4.00 -29.27 11.39
N MET A 605 3.96 -28.53 10.29
CA MET A 605 5.14 -28.23 9.48
C MET A 605 6.17 -27.39 10.25
N GLN A 606 5.72 -26.41 11.04
CA GLN A 606 6.58 -25.64 11.94
C GLN A 606 7.22 -26.52 13.03
N PHE A 607 6.46 -27.45 13.61
CA PHE A 607 6.99 -28.43 14.56
C PHE A 607 8.10 -29.28 13.92
N PHE A 608 7.87 -29.82 12.72
CA PHE A 608 8.92 -30.59 12.04
C PHE A 608 10.11 -29.72 11.63
N TYR A 609 9.88 -28.47 11.24
CA TYR A 609 10.96 -27.54 10.91
C TYR A 609 11.84 -27.22 12.13
N ALA A 610 11.26 -27.11 13.32
CA ALA A 610 12.02 -26.92 14.55
C ALA A 610 12.98 -28.10 14.84
N VAL A 611 12.66 -29.30 14.36
CA VAL A 611 13.49 -30.50 14.52
C VAL A 611 14.50 -30.66 13.39
N THR A 612 14.11 -30.40 12.14
CA THR A 612 14.94 -30.67 10.95
C THR A 612 15.80 -29.49 10.50
N GLY A 613 15.38 -28.26 10.81
CA GLY A 613 15.94 -27.03 10.23
C GLY A 613 15.73 -26.86 8.73
N SER A 614 14.93 -27.73 8.08
CA SER A 614 14.74 -27.74 6.63
C SER A 614 13.27 -27.95 6.27
N TRP A 615 12.71 -26.98 5.54
CA TRP A 615 11.32 -27.01 5.11
C TRP A 615 10.97 -28.21 4.23
N ALA A 616 11.89 -28.64 3.36
CA ALA A 616 11.66 -29.78 2.49
C ALA A 616 11.57 -31.10 3.28
N PHE A 617 12.46 -31.31 4.24
CA PHE A 617 12.35 -32.48 5.15
C PHE A 617 11.10 -32.39 6.03
N SER A 618 10.68 -31.20 6.44
CA SER A 618 9.43 -31.00 7.16
C SER A 618 8.21 -31.42 6.33
N ILE A 619 8.20 -31.16 5.01
CA ILE A 619 7.15 -31.64 4.11
C ILE A 619 7.13 -33.18 4.10
N VAL A 620 8.29 -33.83 3.98
CA VAL A 620 8.38 -35.30 3.99
C VAL A 620 7.87 -35.88 5.32
N LEU A 621 8.29 -35.32 6.46
CA LEU A 621 7.84 -35.77 7.78
C LEU A 621 6.35 -35.52 8.01
N LEU A 622 5.83 -34.38 7.54
CA LEU A 622 4.40 -34.10 7.52
C LEU A 622 3.65 -35.18 6.73
N THR A 623 4.14 -35.54 5.54
CA THR A 623 3.55 -36.63 4.75
C THR A 623 3.58 -37.96 5.50
N VAL A 624 4.67 -38.30 6.20
CA VAL A 624 4.75 -39.51 7.03
C VAL A 624 3.71 -39.49 8.16
N ALA A 625 3.59 -38.37 8.89
CA ALA A 625 2.63 -38.22 9.97
C ALA A 625 1.18 -38.36 9.49
N LEU A 626 0.85 -37.72 8.36
CA LEU A 626 -0.47 -37.84 7.74
C LEU A 626 -0.75 -39.29 7.30
N ARG A 627 0.24 -39.98 6.73
CA ARG A 627 0.10 -41.39 6.34
C ARG A 627 -0.11 -42.32 7.54
N ILE A 628 0.54 -42.04 8.67
CA ILE A 628 0.32 -42.79 9.92
C ILE A 628 -1.08 -42.53 10.46
N MET A 629 -1.52 -41.27 10.50
CA MET A 629 -2.88 -40.90 10.95
C MET A 629 -3.97 -41.55 10.09
N LEU A 630 -3.77 -41.56 8.76
CA LEU A 630 -4.70 -42.16 7.80
C LEU A 630 -4.47 -43.67 7.60
N TYR A 631 -3.51 -44.28 8.30
CA TYR A 631 -3.19 -45.71 8.16
C TYR A 631 -4.41 -46.64 8.31
N PRO A 632 -5.28 -46.53 9.35
CA PRO A 632 -6.40 -47.46 9.52
C PRO A 632 -7.38 -47.42 8.34
N LEU A 633 -7.65 -46.21 7.86
CA LEU A 633 -8.52 -45.96 6.72
C LEU A 633 -7.90 -46.49 5.40
N ASN A 634 -6.64 -46.18 5.16
CA ASN A 634 -5.90 -46.66 3.98
C ASN A 634 -5.77 -48.20 3.98
N ALA A 635 -5.56 -48.80 5.14
CA ALA A 635 -5.53 -50.25 5.30
C ALA A 635 -6.91 -50.88 5.03
N TRP A 636 -8.00 -50.25 5.48
CA TRP A 636 -9.37 -50.67 5.18
C TRP A 636 -9.66 -50.63 3.68
N SER A 637 -9.31 -49.53 3.01
CA SER A 637 -9.48 -49.39 1.56
C SER A 637 -8.66 -50.44 0.80
N THR A 638 -7.39 -50.64 1.19
CA THR A 638 -6.51 -51.67 0.60
C THR A 638 -7.11 -53.07 0.78
N LYS A 639 -7.64 -53.38 1.96
CA LYS A 639 -8.31 -54.66 2.23
C LYS A 639 -9.55 -54.85 1.36
N SER A 640 -10.35 -53.81 1.18
CA SER A 640 -11.52 -53.85 0.29
C SER A 640 -11.12 -54.08 -1.17
N MET A 641 -10.08 -53.39 -1.65
CA MET A 641 -9.54 -53.57 -2.99
C MET A 641 -9.01 -54.99 -3.23
N LEU A 642 -8.29 -55.58 -2.26
CA LEU A 642 -7.82 -56.97 -2.37
C LEU A 642 -8.99 -57.97 -2.44
N ARG A 643 -10.09 -57.73 -1.73
CA ARG A 643 -11.31 -58.55 -1.84
C ARG A 643 -11.99 -58.39 -3.20
N LEU A 644 -12.05 -57.17 -3.75
CA LEU A 644 -12.53 -56.95 -5.12
C LEU A 644 -11.70 -57.73 -6.14
N GLN A 645 -10.37 -57.75 -5.97
CA GLN A 645 -9.47 -58.53 -6.84
C GLN A 645 -9.72 -60.04 -6.72
N GLN A 646 -10.09 -60.55 -5.54
CA GLN A 646 -10.43 -61.96 -5.34
C GLN A 646 -11.76 -62.36 -6.01
N ILE A 647 -12.73 -61.43 -6.08
CA ILE A 647 -14.05 -61.67 -6.67
C ILE A 647 -14.06 -61.36 -8.17
N ALA A 648 -13.02 -60.70 -8.70
CA ALA A 648 -12.86 -60.41 -10.12
C ALA A 648 -13.17 -61.58 -11.09
N PRO A 649 -12.75 -62.84 -10.86
CA PRO A 649 -13.14 -63.96 -11.74
C PRO A 649 -14.64 -64.24 -11.75
N GLU A 650 -15.34 -64.10 -10.62
CA GLU A 650 -16.79 -64.27 -10.53
C GLU A 650 -17.53 -63.14 -11.27
N VAL A 651 -17.02 -61.90 -11.16
CA VAL A 651 -17.52 -60.76 -11.94
C VAL A 651 -17.36 -61.01 -13.45
N LYS A 652 -16.21 -61.54 -13.88
CA LYS A 652 -15.97 -61.90 -15.29
C LYS A 652 -16.95 -62.97 -15.77
N ALA A 653 -17.21 -64.00 -14.97
CA ALA A 653 -18.18 -65.05 -15.33
C ALA A 653 -19.61 -64.49 -15.53
N ILE A 654 -20.03 -63.53 -14.69
CA ILE A 654 -21.33 -62.84 -14.85
C ILE A 654 -21.34 -62.01 -16.14
N GLN A 655 -20.29 -61.24 -16.40
CA GLN A 655 -20.16 -60.42 -17.60
C GLN A 655 -20.19 -61.28 -18.88
N GLU A 656 -19.56 -62.46 -18.87
CA GLU A 656 -19.58 -63.40 -19.98
C GLU A 656 -20.96 -64.01 -20.20
N ARG A 657 -21.66 -64.36 -19.12
CA ARG A 657 -23.01 -64.95 -19.18
C ARG A 657 -24.06 -63.97 -19.72
N TYR A 658 -23.91 -62.68 -19.43
CA TYR A 658 -24.88 -61.63 -19.79
C TYR A 658 -24.36 -60.64 -20.84
N LYS A 659 -23.43 -61.05 -21.74
CA LYS A 659 -22.87 -60.18 -22.80
C LYS A 659 -23.91 -59.44 -23.65
N LYS A 660 -25.11 -60.01 -23.83
CA LYS A 660 -26.21 -59.45 -24.63
C LYS A 660 -27.17 -58.55 -23.83
N ASP A 661 -27.04 -58.48 -22.51
CA ASP A 661 -27.90 -57.68 -21.62
C ASP A 661 -27.07 -56.98 -20.53
N PRO A 662 -26.47 -55.81 -20.84
CA PRO A 662 -25.58 -55.11 -19.92
C PRO A 662 -26.27 -54.59 -18.66
N LYS A 663 -27.58 -54.30 -18.73
CA LYS A 663 -28.36 -53.85 -17.57
C LYS A 663 -28.51 -54.98 -16.55
N LYS A 664 -28.82 -56.19 -17.02
CA LYS A 664 -28.92 -57.38 -16.16
C LYS A 664 -27.55 -57.81 -15.63
N ALA A 665 -26.49 -57.68 -16.43
CA ALA A 665 -25.12 -57.91 -15.98
C ALA A 665 -24.73 -56.98 -14.82
N GLN A 666 -25.03 -55.69 -14.92
CA GLN A 666 -24.71 -54.71 -13.87
C GLN A 666 -25.47 -54.96 -12.56
N LEU A 667 -26.76 -55.34 -12.64
CA LEU A 667 -27.57 -55.70 -11.48
C LEU A 667 -27.02 -56.95 -10.76
N GLU A 668 -26.65 -57.97 -11.52
CA GLU A 668 -26.11 -59.22 -10.95
C GLU A 668 -24.71 -59.02 -10.34
N VAL A 669 -23.87 -58.19 -10.97
CA VAL A 669 -22.58 -57.76 -10.39
C VAL A 669 -22.81 -57.00 -9.07
N MET A 670 -23.81 -56.13 -9.01
CA MET A 670 -24.14 -55.41 -7.78
C MET A 670 -24.69 -56.35 -6.69
N ASN A 671 -25.50 -57.35 -7.05
CA ASN A 671 -25.97 -58.38 -6.12
C ASN A 671 -24.79 -59.21 -5.59
N LEU A 672 -23.87 -59.62 -6.46
CA LEU A 672 -22.65 -60.32 -6.06
C LEU A 672 -21.82 -59.49 -5.07
N TYR A 673 -21.65 -58.18 -5.30
CA TYR A 673 -20.97 -57.30 -4.35
C TYR A 673 -21.67 -57.24 -2.99
N LYS A 674 -23.01 -57.19 -2.96
CA LYS A 674 -23.79 -57.24 -1.72
C LYS A 674 -23.66 -58.58 -1.01
N GLU A 675 -23.75 -59.70 -1.73
CA GLU A 675 -23.62 -61.06 -1.19
C GLU A 675 -22.24 -61.33 -0.59
N ARG A 676 -21.19 -60.82 -1.24
CA ARG A 676 -19.81 -60.95 -0.77
C ARG A 676 -19.42 -59.88 0.25
N GLY A 677 -20.31 -58.93 0.56
CA GLY A 677 -20.07 -57.85 1.53
C GLY A 677 -18.93 -56.91 1.11
N VAL A 678 -18.77 -56.65 -0.19
CA VAL A 678 -17.71 -55.81 -0.74
C VAL A 678 -18.30 -54.56 -1.37
N ASN A 679 -17.71 -53.39 -1.09
CA ASN A 679 -18.18 -52.11 -1.63
C ASN A 679 -17.21 -51.62 -2.74
N PRO A 680 -17.69 -51.43 -3.98
CA PRO A 680 -16.85 -50.94 -5.09
C PRO A 680 -16.32 -49.51 -4.87
N VAL A 681 -17.01 -48.68 -4.08
CA VAL A 681 -16.59 -47.29 -3.78
C VAL A 681 -15.41 -47.23 -2.80
N SER A 682 -15.19 -48.28 -2.01
CA SER A 682 -14.06 -48.33 -1.07
C SER A 682 -12.69 -48.21 -1.74
N GLY A 683 -12.58 -48.50 -3.05
CA GLY A 683 -11.33 -48.41 -3.80
C GLY A 683 -10.91 -46.98 -4.17
N CYS A 684 -11.86 -46.05 -4.33
CA CYS A 684 -11.56 -44.64 -4.64
C CYS A 684 -11.58 -43.74 -3.40
N LEU A 685 -12.02 -44.25 -2.25
CA LEU A 685 -12.08 -43.49 -0.99
C LEU A 685 -10.73 -42.85 -0.58
N PRO A 686 -9.56 -43.51 -0.73
CA PRO A 686 -8.28 -42.88 -0.42
C PRO A 686 -7.99 -41.65 -1.27
N LEU A 687 -8.38 -41.68 -2.56
CA LEU A 687 -8.18 -40.55 -3.46
C LEU A 687 -9.05 -39.36 -3.02
N LEU A 688 -10.33 -39.61 -2.72
CA LEU A 688 -11.26 -38.56 -2.27
C LEU A 688 -10.82 -37.91 -0.96
N ILE A 689 -10.34 -38.71 -0.01
CA ILE A 689 -9.86 -38.20 1.29
C ILE A 689 -8.53 -37.47 1.12
N GLN A 690 -7.70 -37.84 0.14
CA GLN A 690 -6.44 -37.16 -0.15
C GLN A 690 -6.63 -35.77 -0.79
N MET A 691 -7.73 -35.54 -1.53
CA MET A 691 -7.98 -34.27 -2.24
C MET A 691 -7.97 -33.03 -1.32
N PRO A 692 -8.66 -33.00 -0.16
CA PRO A 692 -8.54 -31.90 0.80
C PRO A 692 -7.11 -31.64 1.29
N PHE A 693 -6.31 -32.70 1.49
CA PHE A 693 -4.92 -32.56 1.91
C PHE A 693 -4.05 -31.96 0.81
N LEU A 694 -4.32 -32.33 -0.45
CA LEU A 694 -3.64 -31.76 -1.60
C LEU A 694 -3.94 -30.25 -1.73
N ILE A 695 -5.21 -29.87 -1.65
CA ILE A 695 -5.64 -28.47 -1.71
C ILE A 695 -5.02 -27.67 -0.56
N GLY A 696 -5.10 -28.20 0.68
CA GLY A 696 -4.50 -27.54 1.85
C GLY A 696 -2.98 -27.39 1.74
N MET A 697 -2.26 -28.39 1.19
CA MET A 697 -0.81 -28.30 0.98
C MET A 697 -0.46 -27.29 -0.12
N PHE A 698 -1.24 -27.23 -1.20
CA PHE A 698 -1.08 -26.23 -2.24
C PHE A 698 -1.27 -24.82 -1.68
N ASP A 699 -2.37 -24.58 -0.96
CA ASP A 699 -2.65 -23.29 -0.32
C ASP A 699 -1.55 -22.92 0.68
N LEU A 700 -1.04 -23.88 1.45
CA LEU A 700 0.07 -23.68 2.38
C LEU A 700 1.33 -23.18 1.66
N LEU A 701 1.69 -23.80 0.54
CA LEU A 701 2.86 -23.40 -0.26
C LEU A 701 2.71 -22.00 -0.85
N LYS A 702 1.50 -21.59 -1.25
CA LYS A 702 1.25 -20.25 -1.81
C LYS A 702 1.16 -19.14 -0.75
N SER A 703 0.82 -19.49 0.49
CA SER A 703 0.56 -18.53 1.58
C SER A 703 1.73 -18.36 2.56
N THR A 704 2.61 -19.35 2.65
CA THR A 704 3.69 -19.36 3.64
C THR A 704 4.94 -18.75 3.04
N PHE A 705 5.23 -17.51 3.41
CA PHE A 705 6.45 -16.80 3.00
C PHE A 705 7.72 -17.61 3.29
N GLU A 706 7.80 -18.32 4.41
CA GLU A 706 9.00 -19.05 4.81
C GLU A 706 9.42 -20.17 3.83
N LEU A 707 8.47 -20.66 3.03
CA LEU A 707 8.69 -21.64 1.96
C LEU A 707 9.24 -20.99 0.68
N ARG A 708 9.02 -19.68 0.48
CA ARG A 708 9.59 -18.93 -0.66
C ARG A 708 11.11 -18.92 -0.56
N GLY A 709 11.77 -19.38 -1.61
CA GLY A 709 13.24 -19.48 -1.67
C GLY A 709 13.83 -20.49 -0.68
N ALA A 710 13.00 -21.38 -0.10
CA ALA A 710 13.52 -22.50 0.68
C ALA A 710 14.13 -23.54 -0.29
N SER A 711 15.42 -23.82 -0.14
CA SER A 711 16.13 -24.83 -0.93
C SER A 711 16.00 -26.23 -0.29
N PHE A 712 15.95 -27.27 -1.14
CA PHE A 712 16.07 -28.66 -0.74
C PHE A 712 17.41 -29.26 -1.19
N ILE A 713 17.67 -29.19 -2.50
CA ILE A 713 18.90 -29.66 -3.13
C ILE A 713 19.50 -28.44 -3.85
N PRO A 714 20.58 -27.84 -3.33
CA PRO A 714 21.17 -26.65 -3.92
C PRO A 714 21.51 -26.85 -5.40
N GLY A 715 21.04 -25.94 -6.26
CA GLY A 715 21.27 -25.99 -7.71
C GLY A 715 20.30 -26.87 -8.49
N TRP A 716 19.31 -27.49 -7.84
CA TRP A 716 18.17 -28.14 -8.52
C TRP A 716 16.82 -27.67 -7.95
N ILE A 717 16.69 -27.67 -6.61
CA ILE A 717 15.46 -27.27 -5.93
C ILE A 717 15.81 -26.14 -4.98
N ASP A 718 15.86 -24.91 -5.51
CA ASP A 718 16.21 -23.71 -4.75
C ASP A 718 14.99 -22.95 -4.22
N ASN A 719 13.79 -23.29 -4.67
CA ASN A 719 12.54 -22.69 -4.22
C ASN A 719 11.38 -23.71 -4.18
N LEU A 720 10.89 -24.01 -2.99
CA LEU A 720 9.76 -24.94 -2.79
C LEU A 720 8.42 -24.43 -3.36
N THR A 721 8.27 -23.12 -3.60
CA THR A 721 7.04 -22.49 -4.12
C THR A 721 7.01 -22.34 -5.63
N ALA A 722 8.14 -22.58 -6.30
CA ALA A 722 8.28 -22.61 -7.75
C ALA A 722 8.47 -24.06 -8.27
N PRO A 723 8.23 -24.32 -9.57
CA PRO A 723 8.58 -25.60 -10.20
C PRO A 723 10.07 -25.94 -10.01
N ASP A 724 10.42 -27.23 -9.99
CA ASP A 724 11.83 -27.64 -9.89
C ASP A 724 12.55 -27.49 -11.23
N VAL A 725 13.78 -26.96 -11.22
CA VAL A 725 14.54 -26.70 -12.45
C VAL A 725 15.89 -27.39 -12.33
N LEU A 726 16.08 -28.49 -13.07
CA LEU A 726 17.36 -29.20 -13.04
C LEU A 726 18.38 -28.57 -14.00
N PHE A 727 17.93 -28.16 -15.18
CA PHE A 727 18.70 -27.38 -16.15
C PHE A 727 17.75 -26.65 -17.11
N SER A 728 18.23 -25.56 -17.70
CA SER A 728 17.51 -24.72 -18.65
C SER A 728 18.26 -24.61 -19.98
N TRP A 729 17.57 -24.18 -21.05
CA TRP A 729 18.16 -23.96 -22.37
C TRP A 729 17.52 -22.75 -23.08
N ALA A 730 18.18 -22.27 -24.13
CA ALA A 730 17.83 -20.99 -24.75
C ALA A 730 16.56 -21.00 -25.62
N THR A 731 16.19 -22.11 -26.27
CA THR A 731 15.04 -22.13 -27.21
C THR A 731 13.89 -22.98 -26.67
N PRO A 732 12.67 -22.45 -26.49
CA PRO A 732 11.57 -23.22 -25.95
C PRO A 732 11.22 -24.42 -26.85
N ILE A 733 11.12 -25.60 -26.25
CA ILE A 733 10.66 -26.82 -26.91
C ILE A 733 9.13 -26.90 -26.74
N PRO A 734 8.35 -27.19 -27.79
CA PRO A 734 6.91 -27.37 -27.67
C PRO A 734 6.54 -28.34 -26.53
N LEU A 735 5.51 -28.00 -25.75
CA LEU A 735 4.99 -28.74 -24.57
C LEU A 735 5.88 -28.79 -23.31
N ILE A 736 7.21 -28.68 -23.45
CA ILE A 736 8.16 -28.81 -22.33
C ILE A 736 8.65 -27.43 -21.84
N GLY A 737 8.65 -26.42 -22.71
CA GLY A 737 9.16 -25.09 -22.38
C GLY A 737 10.69 -25.01 -22.50
N ASN A 738 11.33 -24.25 -21.63
CA ASN A 738 12.77 -23.99 -21.65
C ASN A 738 13.51 -24.48 -20.39
N GLN A 739 12.82 -25.22 -19.54
CA GLN A 739 13.34 -25.76 -18.28
C GLN A 739 12.96 -27.24 -18.17
N PHE A 740 13.88 -28.05 -17.66
CA PHE A 740 13.64 -29.47 -17.39
C PHE A 740 13.29 -29.69 -15.92
N HIS A 741 12.08 -30.17 -15.66
CA HIS A 741 11.58 -30.47 -14.32
C HIS A 741 11.61 -31.98 -14.09
N LEU A 742 12.43 -32.44 -13.15
CA LEU A 742 12.68 -33.87 -12.90
C LEU A 742 11.66 -34.46 -11.92
N LEU A 743 11.20 -33.72 -10.90
CA LEU A 743 10.25 -34.25 -9.92
C LEU A 743 8.93 -34.77 -10.54
N PRO A 744 8.29 -34.08 -11.50
CA PRO A 744 7.09 -34.58 -12.17
C PRO A 744 7.34 -35.89 -12.92
N ILE A 745 8.51 -36.03 -13.55
CA ILE A 745 8.90 -37.25 -14.27
C ILE A 745 9.07 -38.42 -13.31
N LEU A 746 9.73 -38.19 -12.16
CA LEU A 746 9.84 -39.18 -11.09
C LEU A 746 8.47 -39.56 -10.52
N LEU A 747 7.59 -38.56 -10.32
CA LEU A 747 6.22 -38.77 -9.89
C LEU A 747 5.45 -39.64 -10.90
N GLY A 748 5.56 -39.36 -12.20
CA GLY A 748 5.02 -40.18 -13.28
C GLY A 748 5.54 -41.62 -13.27
N ALA A 749 6.85 -41.79 -13.09
CA ALA A 749 7.48 -43.10 -13.01
C ALA A 749 6.99 -43.88 -11.78
N VAL A 750 6.85 -43.23 -10.63
CA VAL A 750 6.31 -43.84 -9.41
C VAL A 750 4.82 -44.16 -9.57
N MET A 751 4.02 -43.30 -10.20
CA MET A 751 2.61 -43.59 -10.54
C MET A 751 2.49 -44.80 -11.44
N TRP A 752 3.29 -44.86 -12.51
CA TRP A 752 3.32 -45.98 -13.43
C TRP A 752 3.72 -47.27 -12.71
N MET A 753 4.77 -47.21 -11.89
CA MET A 753 5.22 -48.32 -11.06
C MET A 753 4.13 -48.77 -10.08
N GLN A 754 3.46 -47.83 -9.39
CA GLN A 754 2.35 -48.10 -8.48
C GLN A 754 1.22 -48.84 -9.20
N GLN A 755 0.83 -48.40 -10.39
CA GLN A 755 -0.20 -49.08 -11.19
C GLN A 755 0.19 -50.50 -11.55
N ARG A 756 1.48 -50.75 -11.86
CA ARG A 756 1.99 -52.12 -12.08
C ARG A 756 1.93 -52.96 -10.82
N PHE A 757 2.21 -52.39 -9.66
CA PHE A 757 2.09 -53.08 -8.37
C PHE A 757 0.63 -53.37 -7.98
N MET A 758 -0.31 -52.50 -8.36
CA MET A 758 -1.74 -52.65 -8.05
C MET A 758 -2.49 -53.55 -9.03
N SER A 759 -2.01 -53.69 -10.27
CA SER A 759 -2.71 -54.44 -11.33
C SER A 759 -2.66 -55.94 -11.07
N SER A 760 -3.84 -56.57 -11.01
CA SER A 760 -4.01 -58.04 -11.02
C SER A 760 -3.94 -58.65 -12.43
N ALA A 761 -3.59 -57.86 -13.45
CA ALA A 761 -3.56 -58.31 -14.83
C ALA A 761 -2.46 -59.37 -15.08
N PRO A 762 -2.73 -60.43 -15.88
CA PRO A 762 -1.73 -61.42 -16.26
C PRO A 762 -0.48 -60.76 -16.87
N LYS A 763 0.70 -61.33 -16.59
CA LYS A 763 1.97 -60.84 -17.17
C LYS A 763 2.01 -61.03 -18.69
N ASP A 764 1.33 -62.04 -19.20
CA ASP A 764 1.20 -62.33 -20.63
C ASP A 764 0.11 -61.49 -21.30
N ALA A 765 0.51 -60.69 -22.29
CA ALA A 765 -0.38 -59.80 -23.03
C ALA A 765 -1.48 -60.52 -23.83
N ASN A 766 -1.29 -61.81 -24.12
CA ASN A 766 -2.24 -62.67 -24.84
C ASN A 766 -3.33 -63.27 -23.93
N GLN A 767 -3.17 -63.18 -22.61
CA GLN A 767 -4.15 -63.66 -21.62
C GLN A 767 -4.94 -62.51 -20.97
N MET A 768 -4.67 -61.26 -21.37
CA MET A 768 -5.38 -60.09 -20.84
C MET A 768 -6.77 -59.96 -21.45
N THR A 769 -7.75 -59.72 -20.58
CA THR A 769 -9.13 -59.39 -20.96
C THR A 769 -9.20 -57.94 -21.45
N GLU A 770 -10.14 -57.58 -22.32
CA GLU A 770 -10.29 -56.21 -22.85
C GLU A 770 -10.45 -55.16 -21.74
N GLN A 771 -11.19 -55.50 -20.68
CA GLN A 771 -11.35 -54.62 -19.51
C GLN A 771 -10.04 -54.41 -18.73
N GLU A 772 -9.18 -55.42 -18.62
CA GLU A 772 -7.86 -55.31 -17.95
C GLU A 772 -6.88 -54.52 -18.82
N ARG A 773 -6.97 -54.67 -20.14
CA ARG A 773 -6.23 -53.85 -21.11
C ARG A 773 -6.64 -52.39 -21.00
N GLN A 774 -7.94 -52.11 -20.96
CA GLN A 774 -8.48 -50.76 -20.79
C GLN A 774 -8.04 -50.13 -19.47
N GLN A 775 -8.07 -50.87 -18.35
CA GLN A 775 -7.60 -50.38 -17.04
C GLN A 775 -6.10 -50.04 -17.06
N ARG A 776 -5.28 -50.88 -17.69
CA ARG A 776 -3.83 -50.64 -17.81
C ARG A 776 -3.50 -49.47 -18.72
N VAL A 777 -4.23 -49.34 -19.84
CA VAL A 777 -4.09 -48.19 -20.76
C VAL A 777 -4.53 -46.90 -20.07
N MET A 778 -5.71 -46.90 -19.43
CA MET A 778 -6.22 -45.76 -18.66
C MET A 778 -5.26 -45.37 -17.54
N GLY A 779 -4.70 -46.34 -16.83
CA GLY A 779 -3.67 -46.10 -15.82
C GLY A 779 -2.45 -45.41 -16.42
N ASN A 780 -1.82 -46.00 -17.44
CA ASN A 780 -0.63 -45.43 -18.06
C ASN A 780 -0.90 -44.02 -18.59
N MET A 781 -2.07 -43.80 -19.21
CA MET A 781 -2.51 -42.48 -19.67
C MET A 781 -2.65 -41.50 -18.50
N MET A 782 -3.26 -41.91 -17.39
CA MET A 782 -3.39 -41.07 -16.20
C MET A 782 -2.02 -40.71 -15.62
N ALA A 783 -1.05 -41.63 -15.62
CA ALA A 783 0.31 -41.32 -15.19
C ALA A 783 0.96 -40.24 -16.07
N VAL A 784 0.80 -40.31 -17.40
CA VAL A 784 1.29 -39.28 -18.33
C VAL A 784 0.57 -37.95 -18.12
N VAL A 785 -0.76 -37.95 -18.03
CA VAL A 785 -1.56 -36.74 -17.82
C VAL A 785 -1.19 -36.05 -16.50
N PHE A 786 -1.06 -36.80 -15.41
CA PHE A 786 -0.64 -36.24 -14.12
C PHE A 786 0.80 -35.73 -14.17
N THR A 787 1.70 -36.39 -14.90
CA THR A 787 3.07 -35.92 -15.08
C THR A 787 3.10 -34.55 -15.77
N VAL A 788 2.35 -34.39 -16.87
CA VAL A 788 2.24 -33.13 -17.60
C VAL A 788 1.57 -32.05 -16.74
N MET A 789 0.51 -32.41 -16.01
CA MET A 789 -0.18 -31.49 -15.12
C MET A 789 0.74 -30.99 -13.99
N PHE A 790 1.41 -31.89 -13.27
CA PHE A 790 2.33 -31.57 -12.18
C PHE A 790 3.63 -30.89 -12.65
N TYR A 791 3.87 -30.81 -13.97
CA TYR A 791 5.03 -30.15 -14.54
C TYR A 791 5.12 -28.67 -14.15
N GLN A 792 4.00 -27.96 -14.02
CA GLN A 792 3.99 -26.54 -13.66
C GLN A 792 3.73 -26.29 -12.16
N PHE A 793 3.55 -27.34 -11.37
CA PHE A 793 3.25 -27.19 -9.94
C PHE A 793 4.52 -26.95 -9.11
N PRO A 794 4.38 -26.34 -7.91
CA PRO A 794 5.50 -26.11 -7.00
C PRO A 794 6.23 -27.41 -6.64
N SER A 795 7.56 -27.34 -6.59
CA SER A 795 8.42 -28.46 -6.23
C SER A 795 8.07 -29.02 -4.84
N GLY A 796 7.67 -28.19 -3.88
CA GLY A 796 7.19 -28.63 -2.57
C GLY A 796 5.94 -29.51 -2.64
N LEU A 797 5.03 -29.24 -3.58
CA LEU A 797 3.86 -30.08 -3.82
C LEU A 797 4.25 -31.40 -4.46
N ASN A 798 5.18 -31.36 -5.42
CA ASN A 798 5.72 -32.56 -6.07
C ASN A 798 6.42 -33.47 -5.06
N ILE A 799 7.23 -32.91 -4.15
CA ILE A 799 7.89 -33.64 -3.05
C ILE A 799 6.86 -34.29 -2.13
N TYR A 800 5.83 -33.53 -1.71
CA TYR A 800 4.75 -34.05 -0.89
C TYR A 800 4.08 -35.27 -1.54
N TRP A 801 3.72 -35.14 -2.81
CA TRP A 801 2.99 -36.16 -3.54
C TRP A 801 3.84 -37.40 -3.81
N LEU A 802 5.08 -37.20 -4.27
CA LEU A 802 6.06 -38.27 -4.48
C LEU A 802 6.30 -39.07 -3.19
N SER A 803 6.54 -38.38 -2.07
CA SER A 803 6.71 -38.99 -0.75
C SER A 803 5.46 -39.77 -0.34
N SER A 804 4.28 -39.19 -0.58
CA SER A 804 3.00 -39.81 -0.25
C SER A 804 2.78 -41.10 -1.03
N MET A 805 3.12 -41.12 -2.33
CA MET A 805 3.02 -42.31 -3.18
C MET A 805 3.99 -43.41 -2.76
N LEU A 806 5.26 -43.07 -2.51
CA LEU A 806 6.27 -44.04 -2.06
C LEU A 806 5.85 -44.70 -0.73
N LEU A 807 5.42 -43.90 0.24
CA LEU A 807 4.91 -44.40 1.52
C LEU A 807 3.63 -45.23 1.34
N GLY A 808 2.72 -44.81 0.47
CA GLY A 808 1.51 -45.56 0.14
C GLY A 808 1.82 -46.93 -0.46
N MET A 809 2.80 -47.00 -1.37
CA MET A 809 3.27 -48.26 -1.94
C MET A 809 3.90 -49.18 -0.89
N LEU A 810 4.72 -48.63 0.03
CA LEU A 810 5.28 -49.38 1.14
C LEU A 810 4.18 -49.93 2.07
N GLN A 811 3.22 -49.08 2.43
CA GLN A 811 2.05 -49.46 3.23
C GLN A 811 1.27 -50.59 2.54
N GLN A 812 0.93 -50.41 1.26
CA GLN A 812 0.19 -51.40 0.49
C GLN A 812 0.95 -52.72 0.42
N GLY A 813 2.25 -52.70 0.12
CA GLY A 813 3.10 -53.89 0.11
C GLY A 813 3.09 -54.63 1.45
N TRP A 814 3.09 -53.90 2.56
CA TRP A 814 3.01 -54.48 3.89
C TRP A 814 1.63 -55.08 4.20
N THR A 815 0.54 -54.36 3.92
CA THR A 815 -0.84 -54.83 4.13
C THR A 815 -1.18 -56.02 3.25
N SER A 816 -0.82 -55.99 1.97
CA SER A 816 -1.03 -57.11 1.04
C SER A 816 -0.29 -58.38 1.46
N ARG A 817 0.93 -58.27 2.01
CA ARG A 817 1.66 -59.42 2.57
C ARG A 817 0.95 -60.01 3.79
N LYS A 818 0.42 -59.18 4.70
CA LYS A 818 -0.38 -59.64 5.86
C LYS A 818 -1.65 -60.35 5.40
N MET A 819 -2.39 -59.75 4.47
CA MET A 819 -3.63 -60.34 3.93
C MET A 819 -3.39 -61.65 3.17
N LYS A 820 -2.32 -61.78 2.36
CA LYS A 820 -2.00 -63.05 1.69
C LYS A 820 -1.76 -64.18 2.70
N LYS A 821 -1.07 -63.90 3.81
CA LYS A 821 -0.87 -64.87 4.91
C LYS A 821 -2.19 -65.25 5.59
N GLU A 822 -3.10 -64.30 5.75
CA GLU A 822 -4.42 -64.50 6.37
C GLU A 822 -5.39 -65.25 5.45
N THR A 823 -5.45 -64.89 4.16
CA THR A 823 -6.23 -65.58 3.13
C THR A 823 -5.71 -67.00 2.88
N ALA A 824 -4.39 -67.23 2.89
CA ALA A 824 -3.83 -68.58 2.80
C ALA A 824 -4.25 -69.46 3.99
N LYS A 825 -4.36 -68.88 5.20
CA LYS A 825 -4.89 -69.58 6.39
C LYS A 825 -6.40 -69.84 6.29
N ILE A 826 -7.17 -68.91 5.73
CA ILE A 826 -8.64 -69.05 5.56
C ILE A 826 -8.99 -70.05 4.46
N LEU A 827 -8.27 -70.05 3.33
CA LEU A 827 -8.45 -71.02 2.24
C LEU A 827 -7.96 -72.42 2.61
N ALA A 828 -7.04 -72.54 3.58
CA ALA A 828 -6.58 -73.80 4.13
C ALA A 828 -7.51 -74.35 5.24
N ALA A 829 -8.48 -73.56 5.72
CA ALA A 829 -9.48 -74.03 6.67
C ALA A 829 -10.64 -74.72 5.92
N PRO A 830 -11.14 -75.87 6.42
CA PRO A 830 -12.25 -76.57 5.77
C PRO A 830 -13.50 -75.68 5.72
N LEU A 831 -14.19 -75.68 4.57
CA LEU A 831 -15.44 -74.95 4.39
C LEU A 831 -16.47 -75.39 5.43
N PRO A 832 -17.17 -74.47 6.12
CA PRO A 832 -18.28 -74.85 6.98
C PRO A 832 -19.38 -75.51 6.15
N PRO A 833 -20.05 -76.55 6.68
CA PRO A 833 -21.05 -77.31 5.93
C PRO A 833 -22.20 -76.39 5.49
N LYS A 834 -22.61 -76.54 4.21
CA LYS A 834 -23.76 -75.80 3.63
C LYS A 834 -25.01 -76.06 4.47
N VAL A 835 -25.50 -75.06 5.16
CA VAL A 835 -26.84 -75.09 5.76
C VAL A 835 -27.86 -75.08 4.62
N LYS A 836 -28.54 -76.21 4.43
CA LYS A 836 -29.72 -76.31 3.55
C LYS A 836 -30.78 -75.33 4.10
N LYS A 837 -31.07 -74.26 3.38
CA LYS A 837 -32.28 -73.47 3.63
C LYS A 837 -33.49 -74.34 3.26
N GLU A 838 -34.24 -74.76 4.27
CA GLU A 838 -35.58 -75.32 4.08
C GLU A 838 -36.47 -74.25 3.43
N THR A 839 -36.88 -74.50 2.20
CA THR A 839 -38.00 -73.82 1.55
C THR A 839 -39.27 -74.13 2.33
N LYS A 840 -39.77 -73.18 3.12
CA LYS A 840 -41.18 -73.17 3.53
C LYS A 840 -42.01 -72.64 2.37
N LYS A 841 -42.92 -73.48 1.88
CA LYS A 841 -43.98 -73.16 0.93
C LYS A 841 -45.02 -72.23 1.55
#